data_AF-H3NEQ3-F1
#
_entry.id   AF-H3NEQ3-F1
#
_cell.length_a   1.000
_cell.length_b   1.000
_cell.length_c   1.000
_cell.angle_alpha   90.00
_cell.angle_beta   90.00
_cell.angle_gamma   90.00
#
_symmetry.space_group_name_H-M   'P 1'
#
loop_
_entity.id
_entity.type
_entity.pdbx_description
1 polymer ?
#
loop_
_entity_poly.entity_id
_entity_poly.type
_entity_poly.pdbx_seq_one_letter_code
_entity_poly.pdbx_strand_id
1 'polypeptide(L)'
;MIMENSGIKKIVNYFNKYYEMNDEIPLLEFLYSENAMKELVFTGYNEEDEYLSKRINIILNWFNKNSGRSIEINDEILNTLGKYVNNTPVDYTLIVESLDECNENIIINHTLTGCRVESLMGRFAYMFDNKLRIKYDNNLYLNNHPFIEAEITTLSDKSGKINNLFTSVESSIPKITCNTVNVNNEIPLNKILVGLSNGEIYLKYKGKILLPILNNMVNLFSGFSRVEKFLMLIYISVAKPYQSLLNQFISNSNYMPRITYKGMVISKAKYRVLIDDFSKESQKNFNLFKNEFYRYMEEQGLPDHVGIEQFGDVQYLYLKNNRFLHIFYKNLKKYKVLILEELGFEYDCEKHQGYHFSQYVFSICKKNSCNYIETLDEDVLLPKDSVRMIDYSDTVYLNLYTREIYADEILINLSEMLPKILKEQDFFFIRYWDPIFHLRLRIRNCGEKKFIITEEILKAVEKLGYLDSGVIFRYTTDNFLPEINRYGGEKLYKYVEQYFIAESKLIIQLLSCKEEDIIYISIKCLLLILNELTKSDLVESKKILKSIIDNTEPIADSTQEVYKKYISDRQNKKVYEVRKNIIECRKILTQMANLEPKTVSKRKFIGSILHMFVNRIGKNSTISENQMYKLLLRIINRDTYVKLKIR
;
A
#
# COMPACT_ATOMS: atom_id res chain seq x y z
N MET A 1 -5.72 16.00 12.30
CA MET A 1 -6.56 15.30 11.30
C MET A 1 -5.78 14.03 10.97
N ILE A 2 -6.21 12.91 11.53
CA ILE A 2 -5.45 11.65 11.52
C ILE A 2 -5.56 11.09 10.10
N MET A 3 -4.45 10.88 9.41
CA MET A 3 -4.46 10.36 8.04
C MET A 3 -3.39 9.28 7.89
N GLU A 4 -3.71 8.05 8.26
CA GLU A 4 -3.02 6.87 7.73
C GLU A 4 -4.00 5.72 7.39
N ASN A 5 -3.83 5.21 6.17
CA ASN A 5 -3.99 3.85 5.66
C ASN A 5 -5.34 3.12 5.53
N SER A 6 -6.51 3.65 5.89
CA SER A 6 -7.77 2.99 5.46
C SER A 6 -8.02 3.16 3.95
N GLY A 7 -7.76 4.37 3.42
CA GLY A 7 -7.94 4.69 2.01
C GLY A 7 -6.96 3.96 1.09
N ILE A 8 -5.68 3.90 1.47
CA ILE A 8 -4.63 3.24 0.68
C ILE A 8 -4.84 1.73 0.66
N LYS A 9 -5.17 1.10 1.79
CA LYS A 9 -5.50 -0.33 1.83
C LYS A 9 -6.69 -0.67 0.93
N LYS A 10 -7.72 0.19 0.88
CA LYS A 10 -8.84 0.03 -0.06
C LYS A 10 -8.39 0.17 -1.52
N ILE A 11 -7.49 1.11 -1.82
CA ILE A 11 -6.91 1.27 -3.15
C ILE A 11 -6.11 0.02 -3.56
N VAL A 12 -5.26 -0.51 -2.66
CA VAL A 12 -4.46 -1.72 -2.89
C VAL A 12 -5.35 -2.94 -3.10
N ASN A 13 -6.38 -3.11 -2.26
CA ASN A 13 -7.35 -4.20 -2.40
C ASN A 13 -8.13 -4.10 -3.71
N TYR A 14 -8.55 -2.89 -4.09
CA TYR A 14 -9.20 -2.65 -5.38
C TYR A 14 -8.25 -2.95 -6.54
N PHE A 15 -6.97 -2.55 -6.44
CA PHE A 15 -5.97 -2.83 -7.46
C PHE A 15 -5.82 -4.35 -7.65
N ASN A 16 -5.56 -5.10 -6.56
CA ASN A 16 -5.41 -6.56 -6.58
C ASN A 16 -6.67 -7.31 -7.05
N LYS A 17 -7.85 -6.71 -6.89
CA LYS A 17 -9.12 -7.32 -7.32
C LYS A 17 -9.33 -7.23 -8.84
N TYR A 18 -8.82 -6.19 -9.48
CA TYR A 18 -9.14 -5.88 -10.88
C TYR A 18 -7.93 -5.86 -11.83
N TYR A 19 -6.71 -5.85 -11.29
CA TYR A 19 -5.46 -5.71 -12.03
C TYR A 19 -4.38 -6.61 -11.43
N GLU A 20 -3.38 -6.97 -12.24
CA GLU A 20 -2.26 -7.79 -11.79
C GLU A 20 -1.14 -6.92 -11.21
N MET A 21 -0.37 -7.46 -10.26
CA MET A 21 0.66 -6.72 -9.52
C MET A 21 1.71 -6.02 -10.41
N ASN A 22 1.95 -6.50 -11.63
CA ASN A 22 2.93 -5.91 -12.55
C ASN A 22 2.31 -4.97 -13.60
N ASP A 23 1.01 -4.69 -13.52
CA ASP A 23 0.33 -3.82 -14.47
C ASP A 23 0.50 -2.34 -14.12
N GLU A 24 0.47 -1.51 -15.16
CA GLU A 24 0.43 -0.06 -15.06
C GLU A 24 -0.83 0.46 -15.77
N ILE A 25 -1.72 1.09 -15.01
CA ILE A 25 -3.04 1.53 -15.47
C ILE A 25 -3.05 3.06 -15.60
N PRO A 26 -3.56 3.64 -16.70
CA PRO A 26 -3.74 5.09 -16.80
C PRO A 26 -4.52 5.66 -15.62
N LEU A 27 -4.03 6.75 -15.02
CA LEU A 27 -4.61 7.34 -13.80
C LEU A 27 -6.11 7.62 -13.92
N LEU A 28 -6.53 8.26 -15.02
CA LEU A 28 -7.94 8.59 -15.22
C LEU A 28 -8.81 7.33 -15.36
N GLU A 29 -8.29 6.30 -16.02
CA GLU A 29 -8.99 5.03 -16.13
C GLU A 29 -9.15 4.35 -14.77
N PHE A 30 -8.06 4.29 -14.01
CA PHE A 30 -8.04 3.69 -12.68
C PHE A 30 -9.04 4.36 -11.72
N LEU A 31 -9.19 5.69 -11.80
CA LEU A 31 -10.03 6.46 -10.88
C LEU A 31 -11.50 6.57 -11.29
N TYR A 32 -11.80 6.45 -12.59
CA TYR A 32 -13.11 6.72 -13.18
C TYR A 32 -13.74 5.53 -13.90
N SER A 33 -13.19 4.31 -13.78
CA SER A 33 -13.93 3.11 -14.18
C SER A 33 -15.23 2.96 -13.38
N GLU A 34 -16.23 2.25 -13.92
CA GLU A 34 -17.49 2.04 -13.19
C GLU A 34 -17.26 1.37 -11.82
N ASN A 35 -16.35 0.40 -11.75
CA ASN A 35 -16.00 -0.30 -10.51
C ASN A 35 -15.29 0.66 -9.54
N ALA A 36 -14.36 1.49 -10.02
CA ALA A 36 -13.69 2.49 -9.21
C ALA A 36 -14.69 3.49 -8.61
N MET A 37 -15.67 3.94 -9.40
CA MET A 37 -16.69 4.87 -8.92
C MET A 37 -17.59 4.28 -7.84
N LYS A 38 -17.81 2.96 -7.86
CA LYS A 38 -18.62 2.24 -6.86
C LYS A 38 -17.82 1.87 -5.59
N GLU A 39 -16.57 1.46 -5.74
CA GLU A 39 -15.80 0.82 -4.65
C GLU A 39 -14.70 1.71 -4.07
N LEU A 40 -14.07 2.58 -4.86
CA LEU A 40 -13.00 3.46 -4.38
C LEU A 40 -13.58 4.70 -3.71
N VAL A 41 -13.37 4.77 -2.40
CA VAL A 41 -13.69 5.94 -1.59
C VAL A 41 -12.39 6.51 -1.01
N PHE A 42 -12.11 7.77 -1.33
CA PHE A 42 -10.95 8.49 -0.83
C PHE A 42 -11.33 9.28 0.43
N THR A 43 -11.20 8.62 1.59
CA THR A 43 -11.37 9.25 2.90
C THR A 43 -10.04 9.38 3.61
N GLY A 44 -9.80 10.54 4.22
CA GLY A 44 -8.68 10.73 5.14
C GLY A 44 -9.00 10.34 6.59
N TYR A 45 -9.84 9.32 6.81
CA TYR A 45 -10.21 8.85 8.16
C TYR A 45 -9.64 7.46 8.43
N ASN A 46 -9.18 7.25 9.66
CA ASN A 46 -8.37 6.10 10.09
C ASN A 46 -9.15 4.82 10.40
N GLU A 47 -8.46 3.68 10.22
CA GLU A 47 -8.61 2.48 11.05
C GLU A 47 -7.57 2.54 12.18
N GLU A 48 -7.88 2.02 13.37
CA GLU A 48 -6.89 1.82 14.43
C GLU A 48 -5.93 0.68 14.01
N ASP A 49 -4.62 0.95 13.97
CA ASP A 49 -3.60 -0.09 13.89
C ASP A 49 -3.09 -0.43 15.30
N GLU A 50 -2.63 -1.66 15.50
CA GLU A 50 -2.19 -2.23 16.77
C GLU A 50 -1.12 -1.35 17.47
N TYR A 51 -0.22 -0.74 16.68
CA TYR A 51 0.80 0.18 17.18
C TYR A 51 0.19 1.47 17.75
N LEU A 52 -0.84 2.03 17.11
CA LEU A 52 -1.52 3.22 17.58
C LEU A 52 -2.24 2.94 18.91
N SER A 53 -2.99 1.83 18.98
CA SER A 53 -3.70 1.43 20.20
C SER A 53 -2.73 1.18 21.36
N LYS A 54 -1.56 0.57 21.11
CA LYS A 54 -0.49 0.42 22.12
C LYS A 54 0.01 1.76 22.65
N ARG A 55 0.28 2.73 21.76
CA ARG A 55 0.75 4.07 22.15
C ARG A 55 -0.30 4.86 22.94
N ILE A 56 -1.56 4.76 22.55
CA ILE A 56 -2.70 5.33 23.28
C ILE A 56 -2.73 4.76 24.70
N ASN A 57 -2.64 3.43 24.85
CA ASN A 57 -2.65 2.78 26.16
C ASN A 57 -1.46 3.19 27.04
N ILE A 58 -0.27 3.35 26.46
CA ILE A 58 0.92 3.84 27.18
C ILE A 58 0.67 5.25 27.73
N ILE A 59 0.13 6.15 26.90
CA ILE A 59 -0.16 7.54 27.30
C ILE A 59 -1.26 7.60 28.36
N LEU A 60 -2.34 6.82 28.20
CA LEU A 60 -3.42 6.75 29.19
C LEU A 60 -2.90 6.27 30.55
N ASN A 61 -2.07 5.22 30.56
CA ASN A 61 -1.44 4.73 31.79
C ASN A 61 -0.49 5.76 32.41
N TRP A 62 0.23 6.52 31.57
CA TRP A 62 1.10 7.58 32.03
C TRP A 62 0.31 8.73 32.67
N PHE A 63 -0.81 9.16 32.07
CA PHE A 63 -1.71 10.14 32.66
C PHE A 63 -2.31 9.66 33.99
N ASN A 64 -2.68 8.38 34.11
CA ASN A 64 -3.25 7.85 35.36
C ASN A 64 -2.23 7.80 36.52
N LYS A 65 -0.93 7.71 36.22
CA LYS A 65 0.15 7.65 37.23
C LYS A 65 0.66 9.01 37.65
N ASN A 66 0.39 10.06 36.88
CA ASN A 66 0.91 11.40 37.12
C ASN A 66 -0.25 12.36 37.38
N SER A 67 -0.21 13.04 38.51
CA SER A 67 -1.20 14.04 38.90
C SER A 67 -0.55 15.41 39.06
N GLY A 68 -1.30 16.47 38.77
CA GLY A 68 -0.81 17.83 38.90
C GLY A 68 -1.40 18.78 37.86
N ARG A 69 -1.11 20.08 38.00
CA ARG A 69 -1.46 21.10 37.01
C ARG A 69 -0.53 21.09 35.80
N SER A 70 0.73 20.70 36.01
CA SER A 70 1.74 20.50 34.98
C SER A 70 2.45 19.17 35.18
N ILE A 71 2.62 18.40 34.12
CA ILE A 71 3.33 17.12 34.09
C ILE A 71 4.50 17.25 33.12
N GLU A 72 5.69 16.88 33.57
CA GLU A 72 6.88 16.83 32.72
C GLU A 72 7.04 15.43 32.10
N ILE A 73 7.19 15.40 30.79
CA ILE A 73 7.57 14.20 30.04
C ILE A 73 9.04 13.91 30.34
N ASN A 74 9.36 12.66 30.70
CA ASN A 74 10.75 12.21 30.86
C ASN A 74 11.23 11.39 29.65
N ASP A 75 12.54 11.14 29.55
CA ASP A 75 13.09 10.37 28.43
C ASP A 75 12.66 8.89 28.46
N GLU A 76 12.24 8.35 29.62
CA GLU A 76 11.76 6.97 29.74
C GLU A 76 10.43 6.72 28.99
N ILE A 77 9.44 7.61 29.15
CA ILE A 77 8.18 7.50 28.42
C ILE A 77 8.40 7.75 26.92
N LEU A 78 9.29 8.66 26.55
CA LEU A 78 9.66 8.90 25.15
C LEU A 78 10.30 7.67 24.51
N ASN A 79 11.24 7.02 25.19
CA ASN A 79 11.87 5.78 24.72
C ASN A 79 10.85 4.65 24.60
N THR A 80 9.90 4.55 25.54
CA THR A 80 8.84 3.54 25.49
C THR A 80 7.89 3.77 24.31
N LEU A 81 7.46 5.01 24.09
CA LEU A 81 6.65 5.38 22.94
C LEU A 81 7.41 5.17 21.62
N GLY A 82 8.71 5.49 21.59
CA GLY A 82 9.61 5.34 20.44
C GLY A 82 9.72 3.91 19.92
N LYS A 83 9.59 2.89 20.79
CA LYS A 83 9.56 1.47 20.38
C LYS A 83 8.38 1.11 19.47
N TYR A 84 7.33 1.92 19.48
CA TYR A 84 6.11 1.71 18.70
C TYR A 84 5.93 2.77 17.61
N VAL A 85 7.00 3.53 17.29
CA VAL A 85 7.00 4.48 16.17
C VAL A 85 7.56 3.77 14.94
N ASN A 86 6.67 3.45 14.00
CA ASN A 86 7.08 2.80 12.74
C ASN A 86 7.46 3.80 11.65
N ASN A 87 7.01 5.05 11.77
CA ASN A 87 7.17 6.09 10.76
C ASN A 87 7.65 7.41 11.39
N THR A 88 8.68 8.03 10.82
CA THR A 88 9.09 9.41 11.15
C THR A 88 8.78 10.31 9.96
N PRO A 89 8.15 11.48 10.17
CA PRO A 89 7.91 12.43 9.09
C PRO A 89 9.22 12.81 8.40
N VAL A 90 9.18 12.96 7.08
CA VAL A 90 10.35 13.41 6.29
C VAL A 90 10.68 14.86 6.64
N ASP A 91 9.66 15.71 6.58
CA ASP A 91 9.69 17.12 6.96
C ASP A 91 8.53 17.42 7.91
N TYR A 92 8.73 18.41 8.78
CA TYR A 92 7.66 18.96 9.61
C TYR A 92 7.94 20.40 9.96
N THR A 93 6.90 21.14 10.31
CA THR A 93 7.02 22.52 10.78
C THR A 93 6.49 22.66 12.20
N LEU A 94 7.28 23.30 13.05
CA LEU A 94 6.89 23.70 14.40
C LEU A 94 6.36 25.13 14.38
N ILE A 95 5.18 25.32 14.92
CA ILE A 95 4.65 26.64 15.26
C ILE A 95 4.88 26.82 16.75
N VAL A 96 5.77 27.75 17.06
CA VAL A 96 6.20 28.07 18.42
C VAL A 96 5.63 29.42 18.81
N GLU A 97 5.00 29.46 19.97
CA GLU A 97 4.47 30.67 20.58
C GLU A 97 5.38 31.13 21.71
N SER A 98 5.61 32.43 21.76
CA SER A 98 6.35 33.08 22.85
C SER A 98 5.87 34.50 23.04
N LEU A 99 6.00 34.98 24.27
CA LEU A 99 5.67 36.33 24.68
C LEU A 99 6.94 37.20 24.58
N ASP A 100 7.12 37.82 23.41
CA ASP A 100 8.27 38.67 23.04
C ASP A 100 9.68 37.99 23.16
N GLU A 101 10.78 38.76 23.05
CA GLU A 101 12.18 38.26 23.09
C GLU A 101 12.62 37.62 24.43
N CYS A 102 11.78 37.67 25.46
CA CYS A 102 12.03 36.96 26.70
C CYS A 102 11.85 35.46 26.44
N ASN A 103 12.94 34.71 26.29
CA ASN A 103 12.99 33.25 26.17
C ASN A 103 12.36 32.46 27.35
N GLU A 104 11.52 33.10 28.16
CA GLU A 104 10.73 32.53 29.22
C GLU A 104 9.41 32.02 28.62
N ASN A 105 9.16 30.71 28.71
CA ASN A 105 7.94 30.02 28.26
C ASN A 105 7.83 29.81 26.73
N ILE A 106 8.65 28.90 26.20
CA ILE A 106 8.52 28.39 24.83
C ILE A 106 7.32 27.43 24.76
N ILE A 107 6.33 27.75 23.93
CA ILE A 107 5.14 26.91 23.75
C ILE A 107 5.13 26.34 22.34
N ILE A 108 5.14 25.02 22.21
CA ILE A 108 4.94 24.34 20.93
C ILE A 108 3.43 24.23 20.70
N ASN A 109 2.86 25.18 19.96
CA ASN A 109 1.42 25.25 19.73
C ASN A 109 0.97 24.17 18.73
N HIS A 110 1.67 24.08 17.60
CA HIS A 110 1.35 23.07 16.57
C HIS A 110 2.60 22.44 16.00
N THR A 111 2.50 21.13 15.75
CA THR A 111 3.44 20.40 14.91
C THR A 111 2.70 20.00 13.65
N LEU A 112 3.01 20.67 12.55
CA LEU A 112 2.45 20.39 11.24
C LEU A 112 3.34 19.38 10.54
N THR A 113 2.77 18.21 10.26
CA THR A 113 3.44 17.08 9.60
C THR A 113 2.74 16.78 8.29
N GLY A 114 3.42 16.08 7.38
CA GLY A 114 2.88 15.88 6.03
C GLY A 114 2.76 17.17 5.23
N CYS A 115 3.59 18.15 5.55
CA CYS A 115 3.79 19.38 4.80
C CYS A 115 5.29 19.55 4.57
N ARG A 116 5.68 20.07 3.40
CA ARG A 116 7.07 20.40 3.12
C ARG A 116 7.45 21.68 3.86
N VAL A 117 8.76 21.90 3.93
CA VAL A 117 9.40 23.12 4.46
C VAL A 117 8.75 24.40 3.92
N GLU A 118 8.42 24.41 2.63
CA GLU A 118 7.88 25.57 1.94
C GLU A 118 6.36 25.75 2.13
N SER A 119 5.64 24.74 2.63
CA SER A 119 4.17 24.70 2.54
C SER A 119 3.45 25.84 3.27
N LEU A 120 3.95 26.29 4.43
CA LEU A 120 3.34 27.42 5.16
C LEU A 120 3.68 28.76 4.53
N MET A 121 4.91 28.90 4.04
CA MET A 121 5.43 30.16 3.51
C MET A 121 5.08 30.39 2.04
N GLY A 122 4.70 29.34 1.31
CA GLY A 122 4.45 29.39 -0.14
C GLY A 122 3.52 30.52 -0.57
N ARG A 123 2.40 30.70 0.13
CA ARG A 123 1.43 31.78 -0.17
C ARG A 123 1.96 33.20 0.11
N PHE A 124 3.00 33.33 0.93
CA PHE A 124 3.61 34.61 1.28
C PHE A 124 4.89 34.86 0.49
N ALA A 125 5.36 33.88 -0.27
CA ALA A 125 6.66 33.93 -0.93
C ALA A 125 6.81 35.19 -1.80
N TYR A 126 5.75 35.62 -2.49
CA TYR A 126 5.75 36.83 -3.33
C TYR A 126 6.04 38.13 -2.56
N MET A 127 5.85 38.16 -1.24
CA MET A 127 6.11 39.32 -0.38
C MET A 127 7.60 39.50 -0.05
N PHE A 128 8.43 38.48 -0.27
CA PHE A 128 9.86 38.49 0.08
C PHE A 128 10.74 38.51 -1.17
N ASP A 129 11.90 39.17 -1.10
CA ASP A 129 12.92 39.11 -2.17
C ASP A 129 13.37 37.65 -2.39
N ASN A 130 13.54 37.25 -3.65
CA ASN A 130 14.10 35.96 -4.04
C ASN A 130 15.40 35.59 -3.31
N LYS A 131 16.21 36.58 -2.91
CA LYS A 131 17.47 36.37 -2.16
C LYS A 131 17.28 35.93 -0.71
N LEU A 132 16.17 36.31 -0.08
CA LEU A 132 15.84 35.96 1.30
C LEU A 132 15.11 34.61 1.40
N ARG A 133 14.63 34.10 0.28
CA ARG A 133 13.98 32.79 0.21
C ARG A 133 15.07 31.74 0.31
N ILE A 134 14.92 30.83 1.28
CA ILE A 134 15.73 29.62 1.35
C ILE A 134 15.53 28.92 0.02
N LYS A 135 16.58 28.88 -0.81
CA LYS A 135 16.62 28.00 -1.98
C LYS A 135 16.77 26.60 -1.41
N TYR A 136 15.64 25.97 -1.11
CA TYR A 136 15.67 24.58 -0.75
C TYR A 136 16.18 23.83 -1.98
N ASP A 137 17.38 23.28 -1.86
CA ASP A 137 18.02 22.59 -2.96
C ASP A 137 17.29 21.24 -3.12
N ASN A 138 16.19 21.25 -3.86
CA ASN A 138 15.43 20.05 -4.22
C ASN A 138 16.35 18.98 -4.86
N ASN A 139 17.54 19.37 -5.32
CA ASN A 139 18.59 18.49 -5.84
C ASN A 139 19.13 17.49 -4.82
N LEU A 140 18.99 17.70 -3.51
CA LEU A 140 19.39 16.71 -2.49
C LEU A 140 18.60 15.39 -2.60
N TYR A 141 17.38 15.42 -3.14
CA TYR A 141 16.59 14.23 -3.43
C TYR A 141 16.83 13.70 -4.86
N LEU A 142 17.06 14.60 -5.82
CA LEU A 142 17.05 14.27 -7.25
C LEU A 142 18.38 13.76 -7.83
N ASN A 143 19.51 14.02 -7.17
CA ASN A 143 20.82 13.87 -7.82
C ASN A 143 21.26 12.42 -8.10
N ASN A 144 20.52 11.39 -7.69
CA ASN A 144 20.86 9.98 -8.00
C ASN A 144 19.68 9.03 -8.18
N HIS A 145 18.44 9.53 -8.28
CA HIS A 145 17.28 8.65 -8.21
C HIS A 145 16.31 8.79 -9.41
N PRO A 146 15.67 7.68 -9.84
CA PRO A 146 14.84 7.61 -11.03
C PRO A 146 13.41 8.15 -10.83
N PHE A 147 13.27 9.30 -10.17
CA PHE A 147 11.97 9.92 -9.88
C PHE A 147 11.89 11.39 -10.30
N ILE A 148 10.65 11.89 -10.30
CA ILE A 148 10.26 13.27 -10.58
C ILE A 148 9.30 13.69 -9.48
N GLU A 149 9.61 14.76 -8.76
CA GLU A 149 8.63 15.43 -7.90
C GLU A 149 7.77 16.38 -8.73
N ALA A 150 6.46 16.44 -8.45
CA ALA A 150 5.57 17.36 -9.14
C ALA A 150 4.50 17.94 -8.22
N GLU A 151 4.34 19.26 -8.25
CA GLU A 151 3.40 19.98 -7.39
C GLU A 151 1.96 19.79 -7.87
N ILE A 152 1.08 19.35 -6.97
CA ILE A 152 -0.36 19.29 -7.25
C ILE A 152 -0.90 20.72 -7.31
N THR A 153 -1.37 21.14 -8.48
CA THR A 153 -1.96 22.46 -8.69
C THR A 153 -3.41 22.32 -9.16
N THR A 154 -4.32 23.00 -8.46
CA THR A 154 -5.75 23.01 -8.77
C THR A 154 -6.37 24.33 -8.35
N LEU A 155 -7.61 24.58 -8.77
CA LEU A 155 -8.45 25.67 -8.29
C LEU A 155 -9.77 25.10 -7.80
N SER A 156 -10.20 25.57 -6.63
CA SER A 156 -11.52 25.29 -6.09
C SER A 156 -12.56 26.19 -6.74
N ASP A 157 -13.62 25.60 -7.26
CA ASP A 157 -14.79 26.34 -7.75
C ASP A 157 -15.65 26.90 -6.60
N LYS A 158 -15.41 26.46 -5.35
CA LYS A 158 -16.25 26.77 -4.19
C LYS A 158 -15.74 27.92 -3.34
N SER A 159 -14.44 28.22 -3.36
CA SER A 159 -13.86 29.24 -2.48
C SER A 159 -12.62 29.89 -3.08
N GLY A 160 -12.74 31.16 -3.45
CA GLY A 160 -11.59 31.98 -3.86
C GLY A 160 -10.53 32.13 -2.76
N LYS A 161 -10.92 32.05 -1.47
CA LYS A 161 -9.95 32.08 -0.36
C LYS A 161 -9.01 30.88 -0.36
N ILE A 162 -9.51 29.70 -0.76
CA ILE A 162 -8.70 28.49 -0.88
C ILE A 162 -7.76 28.62 -2.08
N ASN A 163 -8.18 29.29 -3.14
CA ASN A 163 -7.36 29.50 -4.35
C ASN A 163 -6.09 30.32 -4.08
N ASN A 164 -6.12 31.23 -3.10
CA ASN A 164 -4.93 31.96 -2.64
C ASN A 164 -3.85 31.06 -1.99
N LEU A 165 -4.15 29.79 -1.71
CA LEU A 165 -3.14 28.84 -1.23
C LEU A 165 -2.32 28.24 -2.39
N PHE A 166 -2.83 28.29 -3.61
CA PHE A 166 -2.16 27.76 -4.81
C PHE A 166 -1.35 28.82 -5.57
N THR A 167 -1.39 30.08 -5.15
CA THR A 167 -0.52 31.14 -5.67
C THR A 167 0.90 30.94 -5.12
N SER A 168 1.68 30.08 -5.79
CA SER A 168 3.11 29.92 -5.57
C SER A 168 3.92 30.77 -6.57
N VAL A 169 5.12 31.16 -6.17
CA VAL A 169 6.12 31.79 -7.05
C VAL A 169 6.48 30.81 -8.17
N GLU A 170 6.83 31.31 -9.35
CA GLU A 170 7.41 30.50 -10.44
C GLU A 170 8.50 29.56 -9.91
N SER A 171 8.17 28.27 -9.94
CA SER A 171 9.03 27.16 -9.54
C SER A 171 9.42 26.39 -10.80
N SER A 172 10.65 25.88 -10.85
CA SER A 172 11.11 24.99 -11.92
C SER A 172 10.51 23.58 -11.82
N ILE A 173 9.84 23.25 -10.70
CA ILE A 173 9.23 21.94 -10.46
C ILE A 173 8.03 21.74 -11.40
N PRO A 174 7.91 20.58 -12.06
CA PRO A 174 6.72 20.25 -12.86
C PRO A 174 5.43 20.30 -12.04
N LYS A 175 4.30 20.58 -12.71
CA LYS A 175 2.99 20.72 -12.05
C LYS A 175 1.98 19.71 -12.56
N ILE A 176 1.34 18.98 -11.65
CA ILE A 176 0.19 18.13 -11.95
C ILE A 176 -1.06 19.00 -11.87
N THR A 177 -1.66 19.29 -13.03
CA THR A 177 -2.85 20.13 -13.16
C THR A 177 -4.11 19.27 -13.05
N CYS A 178 -4.93 19.50 -12.02
CA CYS A 178 -6.19 18.78 -11.85
C CYS A 178 -7.40 19.52 -12.44
N ASN A 179 -7.26 20.81 -12.73
CA ASN A 179 -8.29 21.66 -13.33
C ASN A 179 -7.64 22.56 -14.41
N THR A 180 -8.44 23.39 -15.07
CA THR A 180 -8.03 24.34 -16.12
C THR A 180 -7.17 25.49 -15.55
N VAL A 181 -5.96 25.15 -15.14
CA VAL A 181 -4.93 26.10 -14.67
C VAL A 181 -3.81 26.11 -15.69
N ASN A 182 -3.52 27.28 -16.28
CA ASN A 182 -2.39 27.40 -17.18
C ASN A 182 -1.11 27.50 -16.36
N VAL A 183 -0.20 26.55 -16.54
CA VAL A 183 1.05 26.47 -15.79
C VAL A 183 2.21 26.12 -16.71
N ASN A 184 3.39 26.62 -16.37
CA ASN A 184 4.64 26.17 -17.00
C ASN A 184 4.98 24.75 -16.52
N ASN A 185 5.58 23.92 -17.40
CA ASN A 185 6.00 22.54 -17.11
C ASN A 185 4.86 21.62 -16.61
N GLU A 186 3.72 21.62 -17.31
CA GLU A 186 2.57 20.78 -17.01
C GLU A 186 2.84 19.27 -17.21
N ILE A 187 2.42 18.46 -16.23
CA ILE A 187 2.27 17.01 -16.34
C ILE A 187 0.78 16.70 -16.52
N PRO A 188 0.36 16.32 -17.73
CA PRO A 188 -1.04 16.03 -18.01
C PRO A 188 -1.48 14.72 -17.36
N LEU A 189 -2.65 14.72 -16.72
CA LEU A 189 -3.21 13.59 -15.97
C LEU A 189 -3.31 12.29 -16.80
N ASN A 190 -3.58 12.40 -18.11
CA ASN A 190 -3.71 11.26 -19.01
C ASN A 190 -2.38 10.56 -19.35
N LYS A 191 -1.24 11.14 -18.95
CA LYS A 191 0.10 10.53 -19.10
C LYS A 191 0.62 9.89 -17.81
N ILE A 192 -0.12 10.01 -16.71
CA ILE A 192 0.25 9.41 -15.43
C ILE A 192 -0.27 7.98 -15.41
N LEU A 193 0.59 7.04 -15.02
CA LEU A 193 0.26 5.64 -14.80
C LEU A 193 0.24 5.34 -13.30
N VAL A 194 -0.61 4.40 -12.90
CA VAL A 194 -0.77 3.89 -11.53
C VAL A 194 -0.36 2.42 -11.53
N GLY A 195 0.51 2.02 -10.61
CA GLY A 195 0.87 0.62 -10.42
C GLY A 195 0.97 0.25 -8.94
N LEU A 196 1.21 -1.03 -8.67
CA LEU A 196 1.36 -1.59 -7.34
C LEU A 196 2.72 -2.30 -7.23
N SER A 197 3.45 -2.11 -6.14
CA SER A 197 4.70 -2.83 -5.88
C SER A 197 4.88 -3.05 -4.39
N ASN A 198 5.14 -4.30 -3.98
CA ASN A 198 5.28 -4.67 -2.56
C ASN A 198 4.13 -4.20 -1.64
N GLY A 199 2.90 -4.13 -2.19
CA GLY A 199 1.73 -3.65 -1.45
C GLY A 199 1.58 -2.12 -1.39
N GLU A 200 2.47 -1.36 -2.04
CA GLU A 200 2.41 0.11 -2.13
C GLU A 200 2.04 0.57 -3.54
N ILE A 201 1.13 1.55 -3.61
CA ILE A 201 0.75 2.18 -4.88
C ILE A 201 1.81 3.19 -5.26
N TYR A 202 2.23 3.19 -6.53
CA TYR A 202 3.14 4.19 -7.09
C TYR A 202 2.53 4.86 -8.33
N LEU A 203 3.03 6.05 -8.64
CA LEU A 203 2.74 6.76 -9.89
C LEU A 203 3.96 6.76 -10.79
N LYS A 204 3.75 6.77 -12.10
CA LYS A 204 4.83 6.80 -13.10
C LYS A 204 4.52 7.79 -14.22
N TYR A 205 5.55 8.52 -14.65
CA TYR A 205 5.50 9.45 -15.78
C TYR A 205 6.83 9.42 -16.53
N LYS A 206 6.78 9.25 -17.87
CA LYS A 206 7.98 9.14 -18.74
C LYS A 206 9.03 8.13 -18.24
N GLY A 207 8.57 6.98 -17.72
CA GLY A 207 9.45 5.92 -17.22
C GLY A 207 10.06 6.17 -15.83
N LYS A 208 9.77 7.30 -15.19
CA LYS A 208 10.24 7.65 -13.85
C LYS A 208 9.09 7.61 -12.84
N ILE A 209 9.41 7.31 -11.58
CA ILE A 209 8.44 7.41 -10.50
C ILE A 209 8.02 8.88 -10.33
N LEU A 210 6.72 9.13 -10.24
CA LEU A 210 6.15 10.45 -10.03
C LEU A 210 5.74 10.58 -8.56
N LEU A 211 6.34 11.53 -7.86
CA LEU A 211 5.98 11.83 -6.48
C LEU A 211 5.13 13.11 -6.45
N PRO A 212 3.81 13.01 -6.21
CA PRO A 212 2.98 14.19 -6.08
C PRO A 212 3.30 14.89 -4.75
N ILE A 213 3.46 16.21 -4.79
CA ILE A 213 3.80 17.02 -3.61
C ILE A 213 2.83 18.19 -3.43
N LEU A 214 2.74 18.69 -2.19
CA LEU A 214 2.01 19.90 -1.84
C LEU A 214 2.93 20.92 -1.17
N ASN A 215 3.20 22.03 -1.85
CA ASN A 215 3.94 23.18 -1.32
C ASN A 215 3.00 24.25 -0.73
N ASN A 216 1.83 23.83 -0.26
CA ASN A 216 0.87 24.69 0.44
C ASN A 216 0.12 23.88 1.52
N MET A 217 -0.65 24.57 2.36
CA MET A 217 -1.41 23.97 3.47
C MET A 217 -2.85 23.60 3.09
N VAL A 218 -3.15 23.37 1.80
CA VAL A 218 -4.51 23.01 1.39
C VAL A 218 -4.86 21.59 1.80
N ASN A 219 -6.11 21.40 2.25
CA ASN A 219 -6.66 20.06 2.49
C ASN A 219 -7.51 19.62 1.29
N LEU A 220 -6.94 18.77 0.42
CA LEU A 220 -7.62 18.28 -0.78
C LEU A 220 -8.75 17.27 -0.49
N PHE A 221 -8.91 16.76 0.75
CA PHE A 221 -10.05 15.90 1.08
C PHE A 221 -11.39 16.63 1.11
N SER A 222 -11.39 17.95 1.36
CA SER A 222 -12.60 18.75 1.47
C SER A 222 -12.76 19.68 0.28
N GLY A 223 -13.83 19.49 -0.50
CA GLY A 223 -14.19 20.42 -1.57
C GLY A 223 -13.48 20.25 -2.91
N PHE A 224 -12.71 19.17 -3.11
CA PHE A 224 -12.01 18.86 -4.38
C PHE A 224 -12.45 17.52 -5.00
N SER A 225 -11.96 17.23 -6.22
CA SER A 225 -12.35 16.05 -7.00
C SER A 225 -11.66 14.76 -6.53
N ARG A 226 -11.98 13.64 -7.18
CA ARG A 226 -11.39 12.32 -6.89
C ARG A 226 -9.89 12.29 -7.19
N VAL A 227 -9.43 12.99 -8.23
CA VAL A 227 -8.01 13.03 -8.61
C VAL A 227 -7.19 13.70 -7.51
N GLU A 228 -7.58 14.90 -7.06
CA GLU A 228 -6.86 15.60 -6.00
C GLU A 228 -6.78 14.79 -4.70
N LYS A 229 -7.88 14.14 -4.31
CA LYS A 229 -7.93 13.28 -3.12
C LYS A 229 -7.00 12.08 -3.24
N PHE A 230 -6.98 11.45 -4.41
CA PHE A 230 -6.08 10.32 -4.67
C PHE A 230 -4.62 10.75 -4.63
N LEU A 231 -4.26 11.85 -5.30
CA LEU A 231 -2.90 12.39 -5.27
C LEU A 231 -2.48 12.81 -3.86
N MET A 232 -3.39 13.37 -3.06
CA MET A 232 -3.14 13.68 -1.64
C MET A 232 -2.90 12.41 -0.82
N LEU A 233 -3.62 11.31 -1.07
CA LEU A 233 -3.37 10.03 -0.40
C LEU A 233 -1.98 9.48 -0.72
N ILE A 234 -1.56 9.53 -1.99
CA ILE A 234 -0.19 9.13 -2.39
C ILE A 234 0.84 10.05 -1.74
N TYR A 235 0.62 11.37 -1.72
CA TYR A 235 1.53 12.29 -1.02
C TYR A 235 1.65 11.96 0.47
N ILE A 236 0.54 11.69 1.15
CA ILE A 236 0.51 11.34 2.58
C ILE A 236 1.23 10.02 2.86
N SER A 237 1.11 9.02 1.97
CA SER A 237 1.81 7.73 2.14
C SER A 237 3.34 7.91 2.15
N VAL A 238 3.83 8.88 1.40
CA VAL A 238 5.25 9.26 1.34
C VAL A 238 5.64 10.14 2.52
N ALA A 239 4.86 11.19 2.78
CA ALA A 239 5.18 12.22 3.76
C ALA A 239 5.03 11.72 5.21
N LYS A 240 4.26 10.65 5.43
CA LYS A 240 4.06 9.96 6.71
C LYS A 240 3.72 10.94 7.84
N PRO A 241 2.65 11.75 7.70
CA PRO A 241 2.26 12.69 8.75
C PRO A 241 1.95 11.95 10.05
N TYR A 242 2.29 12.59 11.16
CA TYR A 242 1.98 12.12 12.50
C TYR A 242 1.08 13.12 13.23
N GLN A 243 0.09 12.62 13.97
CA GLN A 243 -0.76 13.42 14.83
C GLN A 243 -0.38 13.25 16.30
N SER A 244 -0.41 14.35 17.06
CA SER A 244 -0.29 14.30 18.52
C SER A 244 -1.36 13.41 19.17
N LEU A 245 -0.91 12.41 19.92
CA LEU A 245 -1.76 11.51 20.69
C LEU A 245 -2.46 12.19 21.88
N LEU A 246 -1.93 13.34 22.34
CA LEU A 246 -2.47 14.08 23.49
C LEU A 246 -3.91 14.57 23.22
N ASN A 247 -4.24 14.91 21.97
CA ASN A 247 -5.59 15.35 21.60
C ASN A 247 -6.64 14.24 21.69
N GLN A 248 -6.25 12.95 21.71
CA GLN A 248 -7.21 11.87 21.91
C GLN A 248 -7.61 11.72 23.39
N PHE A 249 -6.72 12.08 24.32
CA PHE A 249 -6.99 12.02 25.75
C PHE A 249 -8.13 12.95 26.16
N ILE A 250 -8.12 14.21 25.71
CA ILE A 250 -9.14 15.20 26.07
C ILE A 250 -10.53 14.87 25.51
N SER A 251 -10.63 14.05 24.46
CA SER A 251 -11.93 13.59 23.96
C SER A 251 -12.68 12.71 24.98
N ASN A 252 -11.94 12.04 25.87
CA ASN A 252 -12.46 11.08 26.85
C ASN A 252 -12.28 11.54 28.30
N SER A 253 -11.73 12.73 28.54
CA SER A 253 -11.50 13.30 29.88
C SER A 253 -12.06 14.73 29.97
N ASN A 254 -12.48 15.13 31.16
CA ASN A 254 -12.91 16.51 31.41
C ASN A 254 -11.74 17.49 31.56
N TYR A 255 -10.55 17.00 31.87
CA TYR A 255 -9.36 17.80 32.07
C TYR A 255 -8.10 17.09 31.56
N MET A 256 -7.20 17.85 30.96
CA MET A 256 -5.85 17.44 30.61
C MET A 256 -4.87 18.48 31.16
N PRO A 257 -3.88 18.08 31.98
CA PRO A 257 -2.91 19.01 32.53
C PRO A 257 -1.94 19.55 31.47
N ARG A 258 -1.23 20.62 31.83
CA ARG A 258 -0.13 21.15 31.02
C ARG A 258 0.94 20.08 30.88
N ILE A 259 1.45 19.89 29.67
CA ILE A 259 2.51 18.92 29.39
C ILE A 259 3.77 19.66 28.99
N THR A 260 4.87 19.39 29.69
CA THR A 260 6.16 20.05 29.50
C THR A 260 7.26 19.06 29.16
N TYR A 261 8.32 19.53 28.50
CA TYR A 261 9.54 18.77 28.25
C TYR A 261 10.73 19.73 28.21
N LYS A 262 11.71 19.56 29.10
CA LYS A 262 12.94 20.38 29.14
C LYS A 262 12.65 21.89 29.13
N GLY A 263 11.68 22.32 29.94
CA GLY A 263 11.26 23.72 30.06
C GLY A 263 10.36 24.25 28.92
N MET A 264 10.03 23.43 27.92
CA MET A 264 9.10 23.79 26.85
C MET A 264 7.70 23.25 27.16
N VAL A 265 6.66 24.01 26.84
CA VAL A 265 5.27 23.55 26.89
C VAL A 265 4.94 22.83 25.59
N ILE A 266 4.74 21.52 25.65
CA ILE A 266 4.39 20.67 24.50
C ILE A 266 2.88 20.64 24.25
N SER A 267 2.09 20.81 25.33
CA SER A 267 0.65 20.93 25.25
C SER A 267 0.15 21.78 26.41
N LYS A 268 -0.65 22.80 26.09
CA LYS A 268 -1.37 23.62 27.09
C LYS A 268 -2.36 22.74 27.86
N ALA A 269 -2.66 23.10 29.11
CA ALA A 269 -3.76 22.49 29.85
C ALA A 269 -5.09 22.71 29.09
N LYS A 270 -5.91 21.66 29.03
CA LYS A 270 -7.22 21.69 28.35
C LYS A 270 -8.34 21.29 29.29
N TYR A 271 -9.47 21.97 29.17
CA TYR A 271 -10.68 21.74 29.96
C TYR A 271 -11.85 21.51 29.01
N ARG A 272 -12.55 20.40 29.18
CA ARG A 272 -13.73 20.06 28.38
C ARG A 272 -14.98 20.43 29.17
N VAL A 273 -15.68 21.44 28.69
CA VAL A 273 -16.91 21.96 29.32
C VAL A 273 -18.12 21.53 28.51
N LEU A 274 -19.07 20.86 29.14
CA LEU A 274 -20.33 20.49 28.52
C LEU A 274 -21.43 21.47 28.93
N ILE A 275 -22.39 21.70 28.04
CA ILE A 275 -23.60 22.45 28.38
C ILE A 275 -24.42 21.75 29.48
N ASP A 276 -24.31 20.42 29.56
CA ASP A 276 -25.00 19.57 30.54
C ASP A 276 -24.38 19.61 31.94
N ASP A 277 -23.21 20.24 32.09
CA ASP A 277 -22.63 20.56 33.40
C ASP A 277 -23.42 21.66 34.12
N PHE A 278 -24.36 22.33 33.43
CA PHE A 278 -25.15 23.45 33.92
C PHE A 278 -26.65 23.14 33.97
N SER A 279 -27.37 23.77 34.90
CA SER A 279 -28.82 23.56 35.08
C SER A 279 -29.62 23.96 33.84
N LYS A 280 -30.79 23.32 33.62
CA LYS A 280 -31.65 23.63 32.46
C LYS A 280 -32.11 25.08 32.45
N GLU A 281 -32.22 25.70 33.63
CA GLU A 281 -32.51 27.11 33.84
C GLU A 281 -31.35 28.00 33.36
N SER A 282 -30.11 27.69 33.77
CA SER A 282 -28.89 28.36 33.29
C SER A 282 -28.70 28.26 31.78
N GLN A 283 -29.01 27.10 31.20
CA GLN A 283 -28.97 26.92 29.75
C GLN A 283 -29.92 27.87 28.99
N LYS A 284 -30.92 28.46 29.67
CA LYS A 284 -31.87 29.42 29.08
C LYS A 284 -31.64 30.87 29.53
N ASN A 285 -31.00 31.09 30.68
CA ASN A 285 -30.78 32.41 31.26
C ASN A 285 -29.31 32.69 31.56
N PHE A 286 -28.75 33.71 30.90
CA PHE A 286 -27.35 34.10 31.04
C PHE A 286 -26.94 34.52 32.47
N ASN A 287 -27.82 35.19 33.22
CA ASN A 287 -27.49 35.64 34.58
C ASN A 287 -27.39 34.46 35.55
N LEU A 288 -28.27 33.47 35.41
CA LEU A 288 -28.18 32.22 36.18
C LEU A 288 -26.94 31.42 35.80
N PHE A 289 -26.70 31.28 34.49
CA PHE A 289 -25.49 30.65 33.96
C PHE A 289 -24.22 31.28 34.51
N LYS A 290 -24.13 32.60 34.54
CA LYS A 290 -22.96 33.32 35.05
C LYS A 290 -22.62 32.92 36.50
N ASN A 291 -23.63 32.83 37.37
CA ASN A 291 -23.42 32.48 38.77
C ASN A 291 -23.03 31.00 38.96
N GLU A 292 -23.61 30.09 38.18
CA GLU A 292 -23.19 28.69 38.15
C GLU A 292 -21.78 28.52 37.55
N PHE A 293 -21.47 29.27 36.50
CA PHE A 293 -20.20 29.19 35.80
C PHE A 293 -19.03 29.66 36.65
N TYR A 294 -19.19 30.71 37.46
CA TYR A 294 -18.11 31.12 38.38
C TYR A 294 -17.82 30.09 39.47
N ARG A 295 -18.85 29.39 39.98
CA ARG A 295 -18.65 28.25 40.89
C ARG A 295 -17.94 27.10 40.18
N TYR A 296 -18.37 26.77 38.97
CA TYR A 296 -17.71 25.77 38.13
C TYR A 296 -16.22 26.10 37.89
N MET A 297 -15.91 27.38 37.61
CA MET A 297 -14.52 27.82 37.44
C MET A 297 -13.67 27.57 38.68
N GLU A 298 -14.20 27.84 39.88
CA GLU A 298 -13.49 27.61 41.15
C GLU A 298 -13.33 26.11 41.43
N GLU A 299 -14.39 25.32 41.28
CA GLU A 299 -14.40 23.87 41.52
C GLU A 299 -13.44 23.11 40.60
N GLN A 300 -13.37 23.50 39.33
CA GLN A 300 -12.53 22.86 38.32
C GLN A 300 -11.15 23.53 38.16
N GLY A 301 -10.91 24.65 38.86
CA GLY A 301 -9.67 25.42 38.75
C GLY A 301 -9.39 25.95 37.34
N LEU A 302 -10.42 26.47 36.65
CA LEU A 302 -10.27 27.09 35.33
C LEU A 302 -9.55 28.45 35.45
N PRO A 303 -8.62 28.77 34.52
CA PRO A 303 -7.99 30.08 34.47
C PRO A 303 -8.96 31.16 33.98
N ASP A 304 -8.68 32.42 34.36
CA ASP A 304 -9.50 33.55 33.94
C ASP A 304 -9.41 33.84 32.45
N HIS A 305 -8.25 33.56 31.84
CA HIS A 305 -7.98 33.71 30.42
C HIS A 305 -7.92 32.34 29.77
N VAL A 306 -8.78 32.11 28.77
CA VAL A 306 -8.83 30.84 28.03
C VAL A 306 -8.91 31.08 26.53
N GLY A 307 -8.30 30.20 25.75
CA GLY A 307 -8.58 30.03 24.34
C GLY A 307 -9.73 29.07 24.13
N ILE A 308 -10.62 29.34 23.17
CA ILE A 308 -11.58 28.36 22.67
C ILE A 308 -11.11 27.92 21.29
N GLU A 309 -10.72 26.65 21.15
CA GLU A 309 -10.35 26.06 19.87
C GLU A 309 -11.63 25.70 19.08
N GLN A 310 -11.87 26.36 17.94
CA GLN A 310 -12.96 26.03 17.02
C GLN A 310 -12.45 25.99 15.58
N PHE A 311 -12.53 24.82 14.94
CA PHE A 311 -12.21 24.63 13.52
C PHE A 311 -10.80 25.13 13.10
N GLY A 312 -9.83 25.12 14.02
CA GLY A 312 -8.45 25.53 13.76
C GLY A 312 -8.13 26.99 14.10
N ASP A 313 -9.13 27.79 14.49
CA ASP A 313 -8.93 29.12 15.05
C ASP A 313 -9.10 29.07 16.58
N VAL A 314 -8.21 29.77 17.30
CA VAL A 314 -8.33 29.94 18.75
C VAL A 314 -8.83 31.34 19.05
N GLN A 315 -9.97 31.42 19.74
CA GLN A 315 -10.50 32.67 20.25
C GLN A 315 -10.16 32.82 21.74
N TYR A 316 -9.29 33.77 22.08
CA TYR A 316 -8.96 34.07 23.46
C TYR A 316 -10.02 34.96 24.13
N LEU A 317 -10.46 34.56 25.32
CA LEU A 317 -11.48 35.22 26.12
C LEU A 317 -11.01 35.39 27.56
N TYR A 318 -11.36 36.54 28.15
CA TYR A 318 -11.27 36.79 29.59
C TYR A 318 -12.64 36.55 30.25
N LEU A 319 -12.79 35.42 30.95
CA LEU A 319 -14.08 34.90 31.42
C LEU A 319 -14.71 35.72 32.57
N LYS A 320 -13.92 36.53 33.28
CA LYS A 320 -14.44 37.50 34.26
C LYS A 320 -15.10 38.72 33.61
N ASN A 321 -14.88 38.97 32.32
CA ASN A 321 -15.60 40.01 31.58
C ASN A 321 -16.98 39.52 31.11
N ASN A 322 -18.05 40.23 31.50
CA ASN A 322 -19.43 39.86 31.15
C ASN A 322 -19.68 39.69 29.64
N ARG A 323 -19.06 40.51 28.78
CA ARG A 323 -19.26 40.43 27.32
C ARG A 323 -18.62 39.18 26.75
N PHE A 324 -17.41 38.86 27.18
CA PHE A 324 -16.70 37.65 26.75
C PHE A 324 -17.35 36.38 27.29
N LEU A 325 -17.79 36.39 28.55
CA LEU A 325 -18.57 35.29 29.11
C LEU A 325 -19.88 35.05 28.34
N HIS A 326 -20.51 36.11 27.84
CA HIS A 326 -21.70 35.99 26.99
C HIS A 326 -21.40 35.36 25.63
N ILE A 327 -20.23 35.65 25.03
CA ILE A 327 -19.75 34.97 23.81
C ILE A 327 -19.53 33.49 24.09
N PHE A 328 -18.84 33.16 25.19
CA PHE A 328 -18.64 31.79 25.64
C PHE A 328 -19.97 31.04 25.80
N TYR A 329 -20.93 31.63 26.51
CA TYR A 329 -22.28 31.07 26.71
C TYR A 329 -22.99 30.75 25.38
N LYS A 330 -22.94 31.67 24.41
CA LYS A 330 -23.54 31.45 23.07
C LYS A 330 -22.86 30.30 22.33
N ASN A 331 -21.52 30.24 22.36
CA ASN A 331 -20.76 29.17 21.74
C ASN A 331 -21.05 27.81 22.40
N LEU A 332 -21.10 27.75 23.73
CA LEU A 332 -21.39 26.52 24.47
C LEU A 332 -22.81 26.01 24.14
N LYS A 333 -23.80 26.90 24.03
CA LYS A 333 -25.16 26.50 23.62
C LYS A 333 -25.24 25.98 22.19
N LYS A 334 -24.47 26.58 21.28
CA LYS A 334 -24.44 26.21 19.86
C LYS A 334 -23.77 24.85 19.64
N TYR A 335 -22.59 24.66 20.22
CA TYR A 335 -21.76 23.47 19.97
C TYR A 335 -21.90 22.37 21.03
N LYS A 336 -22.60 22.65 22.14
CA LYS A 336 -22.88 21.74 23.28
C LYS A 336 -21.66 21.35 24.11
N VAL A 337 -20.49 21.30 23.50
CA VAL A 337 -19.22 21.01 24.16
C VAL A 337 -18.19 22.01 23.65
N LEU A 338 -17.39 22.55 24.55
CA LEU A 338 -16.23 23.39 24.22
C LEU A 338 -14.98 22.84 24.89
N ILE A 339 -13.86 22.87 24.16
CA ILE A 339 -12.53 22.62 24.73
C ILE A 339 -11.89 23.99 24.94
N LEU A 340 -11.58 24.28 26.19
CA LEU A 340 -10.86 25.46 26.63
C LEU A 340 -9.39 25.12 26.77
N GLU A 341 -8.51 25.99 26.30
CA GLU A 341 -7.08 25.93 26.56
C GLU A 341 -6.63 27.09 27.44
N GLU A 342 -5.67 26.86 28.32
CA GLU A 342 -4.98 27.96 29.04
C GLU A 342 -4.08 28.77 28.09
N LEU A 343 -3.45 29.84 28.59
CA LEU A 343 -2.45 30.59 27.82
C LEU A 343 -1.10 29.86 27.71
N GLY A 344 -0.80 28.95 28.64
CA GLY A 344 0.47 28.21 28.74
C GLY A 344 1.54 28.90 29.60
N PHE A 345 1.26 30.11 30.07
CA PHE A 345 2.10 30.90 30.98
C PHE A 345 1.21 31.72 31.92
N GLU A 346 1.80 32.25 33.00
CA GLU A 346 1.09 33.16 33.91
C GLU A 346 1.07 34.57 33.34
N TYR A 347 -0.12 35.08 33.02
CA TYR A 347 -0.28 36.44 32.50
C TYR A 347 -0.44 37.44 33.66
N ASP A 348 0.50 38.37 33.73
CA ASP A 348 0.51 39.51 34.65
C ASP A 348 0.34 40.82 33.86
N CYS A 349 -0.76 41.54 34.09
CA CYS A 349 -1.09 42.76 33.35
C CYS A 349 -0.05 43.87 33.50
N GLU A 350 0.62 43.98 34.65
CA GLU A 350 1.59 45.05 34.92
C GLU A 350 2.94 44.71 34.28
N LYS A 351 3.37 43.44 34.38
CA LYS A 351 4.65 42.99 33.82
C LYS A 351 4.64 42.87 32.30
N HIS A 352 3.51 42.50 31.72
CA HIS A 352 3.42 42.18 30.28
C HIS A 352 2.74 43.29 29.46
N GLN A 353 2.63 44.49 30.01
CA GLN A 353 2.08 45.63 29.27
C GLN A 353 3.01 46.00 28.10
N GLY A 354 2.48 45.95 26.88
CA GLY A 354 3.23 46.26 25.65
C GLY A 354 3.92 45.05 25.00
N TYR A 355 3.89 43.88 25.64
CA TYR A 355 4.42 42.64 25.05
C TYR A 355 3.51 42.15 23.92
N HIS A 356 4.13 41.61 22.87
CA HIS A 356 3.41 41.01 21.75
C HIS A 356 3.46 39.48 21.82
N PHE A 357 2.30 38.86 21.67
CA PHE A 357 2.24 37.42 21.47
C PHE A 357 2.68 37.10 20.03
N SER A 358 3.82 36.45 19.91
CA SER A 358 4.46 36.17 18.63
C SER A 358 4.45 34.68 18.32
N GLN A 359 4.13 34.36 17.07
CA GLN A 359 4.24 33.01 16.52
C GLN A 359 5.45 32.93 15.59
N TYR A 360 6.31 31.97 15.88
CA TYR A 360 7.51 31.64 15.12
C TYR A 360 7.29 30.33 14.39
N VAL A 361 7.69 30.28 13.12
CA VAL A 361 7.53 29.11 12.26
C VAL A 361 8.92 28.53 11.99
N PHE A 362 9.18 27.34 12.54
CA PHE A 362 10.44 26.63 12.36
C PHE A 362 10.23 25.39 11.51
N SER A 363 10.72 25.42 10.28
CA SER A 363 10.72 24.25 9.40
C SER A 363 11.91 23.35 9.70
N ILE A 364 11.64 22.07 9.92
CA ILE A 364 12.65 21.05 10.23
C ILE A 364 12.69 20.07 9.08
N CYS A 365 13.89 19.85 8.57
CA CYS A 365 14.15 19.00 7.42
C CYS A 365 15.09 17.89 7.84
N LYS A 366 14.74 16.65 7.55
CA LYS A 366 15.62 15.52 7.83
C LYS A 366 16.60 15.34 6.66
N LYS A 367 17.90 15.44 6.93
CA LYS A 367 18.94 15.15 5.92
C LYS A 367 18.85 13.67 5.51
N ASN A 368 18.66 13.39 4.22
CA ASN A 368 18.69 12.07 3.56
C ASN A 368 17.62 11.04 4.04
N SER A 369 16.32 11.29 3.88
CA SER A 369 15.31 10.34 4.42
C SER A 369 14.06 10.05 3.57
N CYS A 370 14.15 10.02 2.25
CA CYS A 370 13.03 9.51 1.45
C CYS A 370 13.04 7.97 1.42
N ASN A 371 12.63 7.34 2.54
CA ASN A 371 12.59 5.87 2.67
C ASN A 371 11.52 5.21 1.79
N TYR A 372 10.57 5.97 1.24
CA TYR A 372 9.52 5.45 0.33
C TYR A 372 10.11 4.81 -0.94
N ILE A 373 11.33 5.18 -1.33
CA ILE A 373 11.97 4.64 -2.53
C ILE A 373 12.64 3.30 -2.25
N GLU A 374 13.10 3.08 -1.02
CA GLU A 374 13.78 1.83 -0.63
C GLU A 374 12.82 0.63 -0.58
N THR A 375 11.51 0.87 -0.47
CA THR A 375 10.47 -0.16 -0.45
C THR A 375 10.02 -0.60 -1.85
N LEU A 376 10.24 0.24 -2.88
CA LEU A 376 9.85 -0.07 -4.25
C LEU A 376 10.83 -1.04 -4.90
N ASP A 377 10.26 -2.05 -5.56
CA ASP A 377 11.05 -3.01 -6.31
C ASP A 377 11.71 -2.39 -7.56
N GLU A 378 12.92 -2.83 -7.91
CA GLU A 378 13.65 -2.40 -9.11
C GLU A 378 12.82 -2.59 -10.40
N ASP A 379 11.96 -3.61 -10.43
CA ASP A 379 11.09 -3.93 -11.58
C ASP A 379 10.05 -2.86 -11.89
N VAL A 380 9.83 -1.90 -10.99
CA VAL A 380 8.93 -0.77 -11.19
C VAL A 380 9.46 0.17 -12.28
N LEU A 381 10.77 0.25 -12.47
CA LEU A 381 11.37 1.11 -13.49
C LEU A 381 11.31 0.51 -14.89
N LEU A 382 11.11 -0.80 -14.99
CA LEU A 382 10.97 -1.48 -16.27
C LEU A 382 9.71 -1.00 -17.01
N PRO A 383 9.74 -0.89 -18.34
CA PRO A 383 8.55 -0.56 -19.11
C PRO A 383 7.51 -1.67 -18.96
N LYS A 384 6.22 -1.33 -18.95
CA LYS A 384 5.12 -2.30 -18.95
C LYS A 384 4.36 -2.23 -20.27
N ASP A 385 3.92 -3.38 -20.75
CA ASP A 385 3.04 -3.47 -21.91
C ASP A 385 1.60 -3.16 -21.48
N SER A 386 0.82 -2.59 -22.41
CA SER A 386 -0.56 -2.20 -22.12
C SER A 386 -1.46 -3.43 -22.04
N VAL A 387 -2.08 -3.63 -20.88
CA VAL A 387 -3.03 -4.74 -20.63
C VAL A 387 -4.21 -4.74 -21.61
N ARG A 388 -4.58 -3.56 -22.13
CA ARG A 388 -5.77 -3.36 -22.97
C ARG A 388 -5.57 -3.62 -24.46
N MET A 389 -4.34 -3.78 -24.94
CA MET A 389 -4.09 -3.91 -26.38
C MET A 389 -4.33 -5.32 -26.92
N ILE A 390 -4.67 -6.30 -26.06
CA ILE A 390 -4.76 -7.68 -26.50
C ILE A 390 -6.15 -8.25 -26.27
N ASP A 391 -6.88 -8.40 -27.36
CA ASP A 391 -8.16 -9.07 -27.41
C ASP A 391 -7.95 -10.59 -27.32
N TYR A 392 -8.26 -11.16 -26.16
CA TYR A 392 -8.28 -12.61 -25.93
C TYR A 392 -9.71 -13.17 -25.88
N SER A 393 -10.64 -12.56 -26.62
CA SER A 393 -12.00 -13.10 -26.85
C SER A 393 -12.02 -14.50 -27.47
N ASP A 394 -10.87 -14.94 -27.98
CA ASP A 394 -10.56 -16.25 -28.54
C ASP A 394 -10.15 -17.31 -27.49
N THR A 395 -10.74 -17.27 -26.29
CA THR A 395 -10.43 -18.25 -25.24
C THR A 395 -11.67 -18.65 -24.46
N VAL A 396 -11.83 -19.96 -24.28
CA VAL A 396 -12.76 -20.48 -23.28
C VAL A 396 -12.01 -20.54 -21.96
N TYR A 397 -12.56 -19.90 -20.94
CA TYR A 397 -12.05 -19.96 -19.58
C TYR A 397 -13.14 -20.48 -18.66
N LEU A 398 -12.89 -21.66 -18.10
CA LEU A 398 -13.82 -22.42 -17.27
C LEU A 398 -13.20 -22.66 -15.90
N ASN A 399 -13.91 -22.24 -14.85
CA ASN A 399 -13.58 -22.56 -13.47
C ASN A 399 -14.42 -23.77 -13.04
N LEU A 400 -13.78 -24.86 -12.65
CA LEU A 400 -14.41 -26.07 -12.13
C LEU A 400 -14.14 -26.16 -10.62
N TYR A 401 -15.12 -25.76 -9.80
CA TYR A 401 -15.01 -25.80 -8.34
C TYR A 401 -15.18 -27.22 -7.84
N THR A 402 -14.18 -27.68 -7.10
CA THR A 402 -14.06 -29.07 -6.63
C THR A 402 -13.28 -29.10 -5.30
N ARG A 403 -13.13 -30.29 -4.72
CA ARG A 403 -12.20 -30.50 -3.60
C ARG A 403 -10.85 -30.89 -4.19
N GLU A 404 -9.78 -30.42 -3.55
CA GLU A 404 -8.40 -30.67 -4.02
C GLU A 404 -8.09 -32.16 -4.23
N ILE A 405 -8.67 -33.04 -3.43
CA ILE A 405 -8.52 -34.50 -3.54
C ILE A 405 -9.01 -35.11 -4.87
N TYR A 406 -9.94 -34.45 -5.56
CA TYR A 406 -10.49 -34.93 -6.84
C TYR A 406 -9.83 -34.28 -8.05
N ALA A 407 -8.95 -33.29 -7.83
CA ALA A 407 -8.37 -32.49 -8.89
C ALA A 407 -7.61 -33.34 -9.91
N ASP A 408 -6.82 -34.32 -9.45
CA ASP A 408 -6.02 -35.16 -10.34
C ASP A 408 -6.89 -36.10 -11.16
N GLU A 409 -7.87 -36.72 -10.52
CA GLU A 409 -8.83 -37.61 -11.18
C GLU A 409 -9.59 -36.87 -12.28
N ILE A 410 -10.08 -35.66 -11.98
CA ILE A 410 -10.76 -34.81 -12.96
C ILE A 410 -9.82 -34.48 -14.12
N LEU A 411 -8.58 -34.07 -13.84
CA LEU A 411 -7.62 -33.70 -14.88
C LEU A 411 -7.28 -34.89 -15.79
N ILE A 412 -7.03 -36.06 -15.21
CA ILE A 412 -6.73 -37.29 -15.96
C ILE A 412 -7.93 -37.67 -16.83
N ASN A 413 -9.11 -37.84 -16.24
CA ASN A 413 -10.29 -38.34 -16.97
C ASN A 413 -10.78 -37.34 -18.02
N LEU A 414 -10.77 -36.05 -17.69
CA LEU A 414 -11.15 -35.02 -18.67
C LEU A 414 -10.14 -34.97 -19.82
N SER A 415 -8.84 -35.11 -19.55
CA SER A 415 -7.80 -35.10 -20.59
C SER A 415 -7.91 -36.24 -21.60
N GLU A 416 -8.51 -37.38 -21.25
CA GLU A 416 -8.78 -38.46 -22.19
C GLU A 416 -9.91 -38.12 -23.17
N MET A 417 -10.83 -37.24 -22.76
CA MET A 417 -11.95 -36.78 -23.56
C MET A 417 -11.59 -35.56 -24.41
N LEU A 418 -10.72 -34.68 -23.89
CA LEU A 418 -10.36 -33.41 -24.53
C LEU A 418 -9.87 -33.57 -25.98
N PRO A 419 -9.02 -34.53 -26.38
CA PRO A 419 -8.60 -34.69 -27.78
C PRO A 419 -9.74 -34.98 -28.78
N LYS A 420 -10.88 -35.52 -28.30
CA LYS A 420 -12.06 -35.75 -29.14
C LYS A 420 -12.89 -34.48 -29.33
N ILE A 421 -12.82 -33.58 -28.34
CA ILE A 421 -13.56 -32.31 -28.28
C ILE A 421 -12.75 -31.20 -28.95
N LEU A 422 -11.48 -31.09 -28.56
CA LEU A 422 -10.49 -30.14 -29.01
C LEU A 422 -9.74 -30.75 -30.19
N LYS A 423 -10.17 -30.40 -31.41
CA LYS A 423 -9.50 -30.87 -32.63
C LYS A 423 -8.20 -30.11 -32.89
N GLU A 424 -8.31 -28.78 -32.92
CA GLU A 424 -7.22 -27.86 -33.28
C GLU A 424 -6.86 -26.94 -32.10
N GLN A 425 -7.59 -27.06 -30.99
CA GLN A 425 -7.47 -26.21 -29.82
C GLN A 425 -6.48 -26.79 -28.83
N ASP A 426 -5.68 -25.93 -28.23
CA ASP A 426 -4.80 -26.29 -27.13
C ASP A 426 -5.41 -25.85 -25.80
N PHE A 427 -5.06 -26.55 -24.73
CA PHE A 427 -5.49 -26.20 -23.40
C PHE A 427 -4.33 -26.20 -22.42
N PHE A 428 -4.51 -25.43 -21.35
CA PHE A 428 -3.70 -25.54 -20.15
C PHE A 428 -4.60 -25.33 -18.94
N PHE A 429 -4.14 -25.78 -17.77
CA PHE A 429 -4.88 -25.63 -16.52
C PHE A 429 -4.04 -24.94 -15.44
N ILE A 430 -4.71 -24.45 -14.41
CA ILE A 430 -4.10 -23.92 -13.18
C ILE A 430 -4.93 -24.44 -11.99
N ARG A 431 -4.29 -24.74 -10.86
CA ARG A 431 -4.97 -25.02 -9.59
C ARG A 431 -5.06 -23.73 -8.79
N TYR A 432 -6.25 -23.33 -8.37
CA TYR A 432 -6.45 -22.02 -7.76
C TYR A 432 -7.34 -22.08 -6.52
N TRP A 433 -7.08 -21.19 -5.57
CA TRP A 433 -7.82 -21.03 -4.32
C TRP A 433 -8.39 -19.61 -4.28
N ASP A 434 -9.69 -19.40 -4.57
CA ASP A 434 -10.35 -18.12 -4.25
C ASP A 434 -11.89 -18.14 -4.37
N PRO A 435 -12.65 -17.96 -3.27
CA PRO A 435 -12.28 -18.32 -1.90
C PRO A 435 -12.21 -19.85 -1.70
N ILE A 436 -12.62 -20.62 -2.72
CA ILE A 436 -12.70 -22.08 -2.69
C ILE A 436 -11.81 -22.65 -3.79
N PHE A 437 -11.24 -23.83 -3.55
CA PHE A 437 -10.43 -24.55 -4.53
C PHE A 437 -11.20 -24.81 -5.83
N HIS A 438 -10.54 -24.56 -6.96
CA HIS A 438 -11.06 -24.85 -8.30
C HIS A 438 -9.94 -25.09 -9.31
N LEU A 439 -10.25 -25.82 -10.36
CA LEU A 439 -9.43 -25.93 -11.56
C LEU A 439 -9.82 -24.84 -12.54
N ARG A 440 -8.84 -24.07 -13.01
CA ARG A 440 -8.97 -23.07 -14.06
C ARG A 440 -8.54 -23.70 -15.38
N LEU A 441 -9.49 -24.11 -16.21
CA LEU A 441 -9.24 -24.68 -17.53
C LEU A 441 -9.33 -23.57 -18.59
N ARG A 442 -8.28 -23.43 -19.39
CA ARG A 442 -8.19 -22.41 -20.44
C ARG A 442 -7.96 -23.10 -21.78
N ILE A 443 -8.84 -22.87 -22.75
CA ILE A 443 -8.79 -23.44 -24.09
C ILE A 443 -8.60 -22.31 -25.10
N ARG A 444 -7.53 -22.40 -25.89
CA ARG A 444 -7.05 -21.39 -26.83
C ARG A 444 -7.49 -21.70 -28.25
N ASN A 445 -7.52 -20.67 -29.10
CA ASN A 445 -7.83 -20.77 -30.54
C ASN A 445 -9.24 -21.32 -30.80
N CYS A 446 -10.22 -20.86 -30.02
CA CYS A 446 -11.62 -21.28 -30.08
C CYS A 446 -12.44 -20.57 -31.18
N GLY A 447 -12.03 -19.37 -31.59
CA GLY A 447 -12.76 -18.40 -32.39
C GLY A 447 -14.23 -18.29 -31.99
N GLU A 448 -15.08 -18.32 -33.00
CA GLU A 448 -16.54 -18.35 -32.86
C GLU A 448 -17.05 -19.65 -32.19
N LYS A 449 -16.24 -20.72 -32.14
CA LYS A 449 -16.63 -22.02 -31.57
C LYS A 449 -16.55 -22.06 -30.04
N LYS A 450 -16.16 -20.97 -29.37
CA LYS A 450 -15.98 -20.94 -27.91
C LYS A 450 -17.18 -21.46 -27.12
N PHE A 451 -18.41 -21.12 -27.54
CA PHE A 451 -19.62 -21.56 -26.86
C PHE A 451 -19.86 -23.07 -27.03
N ILE A 452 -19.68 -23.57 -28.25
CA ILE A 452 -19.79 -25.00 -28.57
C ILE A 452 -18.74 -25.80 -27.80
N ILE A 453 -17.50 -25.34 -27.78
CA ILE A 453 -16.41 -26.00 -27.03
C ILE A 453 -16.73 -26.02 -25.53
N THR A 454 -17.26 -24.93 -24.97
CA THR A 454 -17.68 -24.88 -23.57
C THR A 454 -18.75 -25.92 -23.28
N GLU A 455 -19.79 -26.00 -24.12
CA GLU A 455 -20.88 -26.96 -23.98
C GLU A 455 -20.37 -28.41 -24.04
N GLU A 456 -19.50 -28.74 -25.00
CA GLU A 456 -18.95 -30.09 -25.16
C GLU A 456 -18.06 -30.51 -23.98
N ILE A 457 -17.31 -29.57 -23.39
CA ILE A 457 -16.55 -29.83 -22.16
C ILE A 457 -17.50 -30.10 -20.99
N LEU A 458 -18.58 -29.33 -20.85
CA LEU A 458 -19.56 -29.54 -19.78
C LEU A 458 -20.30 -30.88 -19.94
N LYS A 459 -20.67 -31.27 -21.17
CA LYS A 459 -21.20 -32.62 -21.46
C LYS A 459 -20.21 -33.73 -21.11
N ALA A 460 -18.92 -33.50 -21.34
CA ALA A 460 -17.88 -34.45 -20.95
C ALA A 460 -17.81 -34.61 -19.42
N VAL A 461 -17.86 -33.49 -18.68
CA VAL A 461 -17.90 -33.48 -17.22
C VAL A 461 -19.16 -34.18 -16.68
N GLU A 462 -20.31 -33.97 -17.30
CA GLU A 462 -21.57 -34.65 -16.96
C GLU A 462 -21.49 -36.15 -17.23
N LYS A 463 -20.95 -36.56 -18.39
CA LYS A 463 -20.76 -37.97 -18.74
C LYS A 463 -19.83 -38.72 -17.80
N LEU A 464 -18.86 -38.03 -17.20
CA LEU A 464 -18.00 -38.58 -16.14
C LEU A 464 -18.72 -38.70 -14.79
N GLY A 465 -19.97 -38.24 -14.68
CA GLY A 465 -20.77 -38.29 -13.46
C GLY A 465 -20.36 -37.27 -12.40
N TYR A 466 -19.50 -36.28 -12.73
CA TYR A 466 -18.93 -35.37 -11.74
C TYR A 466 -19.89 -34.30 -11.23
N LEU A 467 -20.90 -33.93 -12.02
CA LEU A 467 -21.95 -33.03 -11.57
C LEU A 467 -22.93 -33.76 -10.63
N ASP A 468 -23.41 -34.93 -11.04
CA ASP A 468 -24.39 -35.71 -10.27
C ASP A 468 -23.84 -36.21 -8.92
N SER A 469 -22.57 -36.60 -8.89
CA SER A 469 -21.88 -37.04 -7.67
C SER A 469 -21.42 -35.88 -6.76
N GLY A 470 -21.49 -34.63 -7.23
CA GLY A 470 -21.00 -33.46 -6.51
C GLY A 470 -19.48 -33.35 -6.41
N VAL A 471 -18.72 -34.14 -7.19
CA VAL A 471 -17.27 -34.01 -7.32
C VAL A 471 -16.90 -32.63 -7.87
N ILE A 472 -17.63 -32.16 -8.89
CA ILE A 472 -17.65 -30.76 -9.31
C ILE A 472 -18.98 -30.18 -8.87
N PHE A 473 -18.97 -29.35 -7.83
CA PHE A 473 -20.20 -28.80 -7.23
C PHE A 473 -20.60 -27.44 -7.81
N ARG A 474 -19.71 -26.79 -8.58
CA ARG A 474 -19.99 -25.53 -9.28
C ARG A 474 -19.04 -25.37 -10.46
N TYR A 475 -19.52 -24.75 -11.53
CA TYR A 475 -18.66 -24.22 -12.58
C TYR A 475 -19.03 -22.77 -12.92
N THR A 476 -18.06 -22.00 -13.42
CA THR A 476 -18.29 -20.65 -13.97
C THR A 476 -17.44 -20.42 -15.21
N THR A 477 -17.89 -19.51 -16.08
CA THR A 477 -17.10 -19.01 -17.21
C THR A 477 -16.74 -17.55 -16.95
N ASP A 478 -15.60 -17.10 -17.45
CA ASP A 478 -15.11 -15.73 -17.27
C ASP A 478 -14.26 -15.31 -18.48
N ASN A 479 -13.85 -14.04 -18.51
CA ASN A 479 -12.90 -13.53 -19.48
C ASN A 479 -11.47 -13.92 -19.10
N PHE A 480 -10.69 -14.37 -20.08
CA PHE A 480 -9.28 -14.66 -19.84
C PHE A 480 -8.43 -13.40 -20.01
N LEU A 481 -7.86 -12.92 -18.90
CA LEU A 481 -6.87 -11.85 -18.88
C LEU A 481 -5.50 -12.45 -18.58
N PRO A 482 -4.54 -12.43 -19.52
CA PRO A 482 -3.21 -12.97 -19.28
C PRO A 482 -2.28 -12.00 -18.59
N GLU A 483 -1.42 -12.56 -17.76
CA GLU A 483 -0.45 -11.84 -16.92
C GLU A 483 0.82 -11.46 -17.72
N ILE A 484 0.65 -10.75 -18.84
CA ILE A 484 1.70 -10.44 -19.82
C ILE A 484 2.94 -9.81 -19.15
N ASN A 485 2.70 -8.81 -18.30
CA ASN A 485 3.76 -8.07 -17.61
C ASN A 485 4.51 -8.94 -16.58
N ARG A 486 3.84 -9.90 -15.93
CA ARG A 486 4.49 -10.88 -15.04
C ARG A 486 5.44 -11.80 -15.79
N TYR A 487 5.12 -12.08 -17.05
CA TYR A 487 5.85 -13.03 -17.89
C TYR A 487 6.78 -12.36 -18.92
N GLY A 488 7.22 -11.14 -18.63
CA GLY A 488 8.29 -10.46 -19.37
C GLY A 488 7.87 -9.74 -20.67
N GLY A 489 6.57 -9.55 -20.88
CA GLY A 489 6.01 -8.76 -21.98
C GLY A 489 5.44 -9.60 -23.11
N GLU A 490 4.76 -8.95 -24.06
CA GLU A 490 3.93 -9.58 -25.09
C GLU A 490 4.68 -10.64 -25.90
N LYS A 491 5.92 -10.31 -26.29
CA LYS A 491 6.74 -11.20 -27.13
C LYS A 491 7.10 -12.49 -26.38
N LEU A 492 7.46 -12.37 -25.10
CA LEU A 492 7.87 -13.53 -24.29
C LEU A 492 6.66 -14.35 -23.86
N TYR A 493 5.54 -13.69 -23.56
CA TYR A 493 4.30 -14.33 -23.15
C TYR A 493 3.79 -15.37 -24.16
N LYS A 494 3.94 -15.14 -25.47
CA LYS A 494 3.58 -16.11 -26.51
C LYS A 494 4.26 -17.47 -26.33
N TYR A 495 5.53 -17.48 -25.91
CA TYR A 495 6.26 -18.72 -25.63
C TYR A 495 5.89 -19.30 -24.26
N VAL A 496 5.59 -18.45 -23.28
CA VAL A 496 5.10 -18.89 -21.96
C VAL A 496 3.77 -19.62 -22.09
N GLU A 497 2.86 -19.12 -22.93
CA GLU A 497 1.58 -19.78 -23.19
C GLU A 497 1.79 -21.16 -23.84
N GLN A 498 2.65 -21.25 -24.86
CA GLN A 498 3.02 -22.53 -25.48
C GLN A 498 3.65 -23.48 -24.45
N TYR A 499 4.50 -22.96 -23.57
CA TYR A 499 5.12 -23.72 -22.50
C TYR A 499 4.06 -24.24 -21.52
N PHE A 500 3.09 -23.43 -21.10
CA PHE A 500 2.00 -23.86 -20.21
C PHE A 500 1.11 -24.93 -20.82
N ILE A 501 0.88 -24.90 -22.13
CA ILE A 501 0.17 -25.95 -22.87
C ILE A 501 0.97 -27.25 -22.83
N ALA A 502 2.25 -27.21 -23.22
CA ALA A 502 3.12 -28.39 -23.22
C ALA A 502 3.33 -28.96 -21.81
N GLU A 503 3.51 -28.09 -20.83
CA GLU A 503 3.66 -28.43 -19.42
C GLU A 503 2.38 -29.06 -18.86
N SER A 504 1.19 -28.55 -19.21
CA SER A 504 -0.07 -29.17 -18.76
C SER A 504 -0.21 -30.61 -19.26
N LYS A 505 0.18 -30.87 -20.53
CA LYS A 505 0.21 -32.23 -21.10
C LYS A 505 1.22 -33.13 -20.36
N LEU A 506 2.41 -32.60 -20.04
CA LEU A 506 3.43 -33.30 -19.26
C LEU A 506 2.91 -33.65 -17.86
N ILE A 507 2.31 -32.69 -17.15
CA ILE A 507 1.82 -32.88 -15.78
C ILE A 507 0.69 -33.89 -15.75
N ILE A 508 -0.29 -33.82 -16.64
CA ILE A 508 -1.38 -34.80 -16.69
C ILE A 508 -0.85 -36.23 -16.85
N GLN A 509 0.12 -36.44 -17.76
CA GLN A 509 0.76 -37.74 -17.92
C GLN A 509 1.54 -38.15 -16.65
N LEU A 510 2.15 -37.18 -15.97
CA LEU A 510 2.87 -37.42 -14.73
C LEU A 510 1.93 -37.82 -13.58
N LEU A 511 0.72 -37.27 -13.51
CA LEU A 511 -0.28 -37.60 -12.48
C LEU A 511 -0.73 -39.06 -12.53
N SER A 512 -0.58 -39.75 -13.67
CA SER A 512 -0.82 -41.19 -13.79
C SER A 512 0.34 -42.05 -13.23
N CYS A 513 1.43 -41.44 -12.77
CA CYS A 513 2.57 -42.15 -12.17
C CYS A 513 2.41 -42.36 -10.65
N LYS A 514 3.32 -43.14 -10.05
CA LYS A 514 3.38 -43.26 -8.59
C LYS A 514 3.97 -41.99 -8.00
N GLU A 515 3.54 -41.61 -6.80
CA GLU A 515 3.95 -40.39 -6.11
C GLU A 515 5.47 -40.15 -6.09
N GLU A 516 6.25 -41.18 -5.77
CA GLU A 516 7.71 -41.06 -5.73
C GLU A 516 8.33 -40.74 -7.11
N ASP A 517 7.71 -41.21 -8.20
CA ASP A 517 8.15 -40.92 -9.56
C ASP A 517 7.75 -39.49 -9.96
N ILE A 518 6.58 -39.03 -9.51
CA ILE A 518 6.10 -37.65 -9.67
C ILE A 518 7.15 -36.70 -9.12
N ILE A 519 7.56 -36.87 -7.86
CA ILE A 519 8.54 -36.00 -7.21
C ILE A 519 9.88 -36.04 -7.96
N TYR A 520 10.39 -37.23 -8.27
CA TYR A 520 11.68 -37.37 -8.94
C TYR A 520 11.71 -36.71 -10.33
N ILE A 521 10.66 -36.91 -11.15
CA ILE A 521 10.54 -36.30 -12.47
C ILE A 521 10.37 -34.78 -12.32
N SER A 522 9.58 -34.33 -11.34
CA SER A 522 9.38 -32.91 -11.05
C SER A 522 10.70 -32.19 -10.76
N ILE A 523 11.56 -32.78 -9.92
CA ILE A 523 12.90 -32.24 -9.65
C ILE A 523 13.75 -32.16 -10.94
N LYS A 524 13.70 -33.18 -11.81
CA LYS A 524 14.40 -33.13 -13.10
C LYS A 524 13.87 -32.02 -14.02
N CYS A 525 12.56 -31.82 -14.07
CA CYS A 525 11.93 -30.77 -14.86
C CYS A 525 12.29 -29.39 -14.30
N LEU A 526 12.27 -29.19 -12.99
CA LEU A 526 12.69 -27.92 -12.37
C LEU A 526 14.17 -27.61 -12.64
N LEU A 527 15.05 -28.62 -12.59
CA LEU A 527 16.46 -28.45 -13.00
C LEU A 527 16.57 -28.10 -14.49
N LEU A 528 15.76 -28.71 -15.34
CA LEU A 528 15.72 -28.41 -16.77
C LEU A 528 15.29 -26.96 -17.01
N ILE A 529 14.22 -26.49 -16.37
CA ILE A 529 13.74 -25.10 -16.45
C ILE A 529 14.85 -24.13 -16.06
N LEU A 530 15.47 -24.34 -14.89
CA LEU A 530 16.60 -23.52 -14.43
C LEU A 530 17.74 -23.54 -15.45
N ASN A 531 18.19 -24.73 -15.87
CA ASN A 531 19.31 -24.88 -16.79
C ASN A 531 19.08 -24.20 -18.14
N GLU A 532 17.90 -24.36 -18.74
CA GLU A 532 17.59 -23.74 -20.03
C GLU A 532 17.46 -22.21 -19.90
N LEU A 533 16.69 -21.69 -18.92
CA LEU A 533 16.44 -20.25 -18.79
C LEU A 533 17.64 -19.45 -18.27
N THR A 534 18.54 -20.10 -17.52
CA THR A 534 19.82 -19.51 -17.09
C THR A 534 20.98 -19.79 -18.06
N LYS A 535 20.73 -20.49 -19.18
CA LYS A 535 21.77 -20.90 -20.13
C LYS A 535 22.92 -21.66 -19.46
N SER A 536 22.57 -22.57 -18.55
CA SER A 536 23.50 -23.36 -17.74
C SER A 536 24.39 -22.57 -16.78
N ASP A 537 24.03 -21.32 -16.46
CA ASP A 537 24.69 -20.55 -15.41
C ASP A 537 24.23 -21.03 -14.02
N LEU A 538 25.10 -21.82 -13.38
CA LEU A 538 24.87 -22.34 -12.04
C LEU A 538 24.89 -21.25 -10.96
N VAL A 539 25.66 -20.17 -11.15
CA VAL A 539 25.71 -19.06 -10.19
C VAL A 539 24.37 -18.33 -10.19
N GLU A 540 23.85 -18.05 -11.38
CA GLU A 540 22.55 -17.41 -11.53
C GLU A 540 21.41 -18.29 -11.03
N SER A 541 21.43 -19.59 -11.35
CA SER A 541 20.46 -20.57 -10.82
C SER A 541 20.43 -20.57 -9.28
N LYS A 542 21.60 -20.52 -8.63
CA LYS A 542 21.69 -20.44 -7.16
C LYS A 542 21.14 -19.14 -6.62
N LYS A 543 21.41 -18.00 -7.27
CA LYS A 543 20.88 -16.69 -6.86
C LYS A 543 19.36 -16.66 -6.92
N ILE A 544 18.78 -17.16 -8.01
CA ILE A 544 17.32 -17.24 -8.19
C ILE A 544 16.69 -18.09 -7.08
N LEU A 545 17.18 -19.32 -6.88
CA LEU A 545 16.68 -20.22 -5.84
C LEU A 545 16.77 -19.61 -4.45
N LYS A 546 17.91 -19.03 -4.07
CA LYS A 546 18.07 -18.37 -2.76
C LYS A 546 17.09 -17.21 -2.55
N SER A 547 16.62 -16.60 -3.63
CA SER A 547 15.73 -15.45 -3.56
C SER A 547 14.25 -15.83 -3.46
N ILE A 548 13.88 -17.08 -3.77
CA ILE A 548 12.51 -17.60 -3.67
C ILE A 548 12.34 -18.58 -2.51
N ILE A 549 13.43 -19.12 -1.97
CA ILE A 549 13.41 -20.02 -0.82
C ILE A 549 13.05 -19.24 0.45
N ASP A 550 12.05 -19.75 1.16
CA ASP A 550 11.77 -19.35 2.53
C ASP A 550 12.64 -20.16 3.50
N ASN A 551 13.59 -19.47 4.15
CA ASN A 551 14.53 -20.09 5.08
C ASN A 551 13.91 -20.45 6.44
N THR A 552 12.68 -20.02 6.73
CA THR A 552 12.03 -20.30 8.02
C THR A 552 11.52 -21.74 8.14
N GLU A 553 11.16 -22.37 7.03
CA GLU A 553 10.70 -23.75 7.02
C GLU A 553 11.88 -24.74 7.20
N PRO A 554 11.78 -25.76 8.08
CA PRO A 554 12.83 -26.77 8.22
C PRO A 554 12.90 -27.71 6.99
N ILE A 555 14.05 -28.36 6.78
CA ILE A 555 14.19 -29.41 5.76
C ILE A 555 13.54 -30.69 6.30
N ALA A 556 12.50 -31.19 5.64
CA ALA A 556 11.83 -32.44 6.03
C ALA A 556 12.69 -33.68 5.76
N ASP A 557 12.56 -34.72 6.59
CA ASP A 557 13.30 -35.99 6.45
C ASP A 557 13.05 -36.68 5.09
N SER A 558 11.83 -36.56 4.55
CA SER A 558 11.43 -37.06 3.23
C SER A 558 12.32 -36.51 2.09
N THR A 559 12.85 -35.30 2.22
CA THR A 559 13.77 -34.72 1.21
C THR A 559 15.08 -35.49 1.09
N GLN A 560 15.55 -36.14 2.17
CA GLN A 560 16.78 -36.91 2.19
C GLN A 560 16.63 -38.21 1.37
N GLU A 561 15.46 -38.85 1.42
CA GLU A 561 15.15 -40.06 0.66
C GLU A 561 15.02 -39.76 -0.83
N VAL A 562 14.30 -38.69 -1.18
CA VAL A 562 14.20 -38.20 -2.56
C VAL A 562 15.60 -37.87 -3.11
N TYR A 563 16.45 -37.22 -2.32
CA TYR A 563 17.82 -36.92 -2.70
C TYR A 563 18.66 -38.19 -2.96
N LYS A 564 18.57 -39.20 -2.09
CA LYS A 564 19.25 -40.49 -2.29
C LYS A 564 18.79 -41.17 -3.58
N LYS A 565 17.48 -41.21 -3.82
CA LYS A 565 16.86 -41.78 -5.04
C LYS A 565 17.31 -41.02 -6.30
N TYR A 566 17.44 -39.69 -6.20
CA TYR A 566 17.99 -38.86 -7.28
C TYR A 566 19.40 -39.27 -7.68
N ILE A 567 20.30 -39.47 -6.70
CA ILE A 567 21.68 -39.87 -6.95
C ILE A 567 21.76 -41.29 -7.52
N SER A 568 20.97 -42.23 -6.97
CA SER A 568 21.13 -43.66 -7.24
C SER A 568 20.67 -44.08 -8.64
N ASP A 569 19.79 -43.32 -9.30
CA ASP A 569 19.09 -43.80 -10.49
C ASP A 569 19.27 -42.88 -11.71
N ARG A 570 20.07 -43.34 -12.68
CA ARG A 570 20.29 -42.66 -13.98
C ARG A 570 19.38 -43.17 -15.11
N GLN A 571 18.65 -44.27 -14.93
CA GLN A 571 17.91 -44.94 -16.01
C GLN A 571 16.46 -45.32 -15.63
N ASN A 572 15.79 -44.48 -14.84
CA ASN A 572 14.39 -44.73 -14.50
C ASN A 572 13.50 -44.81 -15.76
N LYS A 573 12.91 -45.98 -15.97
CA LYS A 573 12.05 -46.34 -17.11
C LYS A 573 10.86 -45.39 -17.28
N LYS A 574 10.34 -44.79 -16.21
CA LYS A 574 9.21 -43.85 -16.30
C LYS A 574 9.56 -42.47 -16.84
N VAL A 575 10.82 -42.03 -16.71
CA VAL A 575 11.29 -40.82 -17.40
C VAL A 575 11.16 -40.99 -18.91
N TYR A 576 11.29 -42.22 -19.41
CA TYR A 576 11.12 -42.53 -20.83
C TYR A 576 9.67 -42.34 -21.30
N GLU A 577 8.70 -42.65 -20.45
CA GLU A 577 7.26 -42.52 -20.75
C GLU A 577 6.86 -41.06 -20.97
N VAL A 578 7.38 -40.14 -20.14
CA VAL A 578 7.12 -38.69 -20.25
C VAL A 578 8.14 -37.94 -21.14
N ARG A 579 9.14 -38.65 -21.68
CA ARG A 579 10.30 -38.06 -22.39
C ARG A 579 9.89 -37.17 -23.56
N LYS A 580 8.85 -37.57 -24.32
CA LYS A 580 8.35 -36.80 -25.46
C LYS A 580 7.91 -35.40 -25.03
N ASN A 581 7.09 -35.31 -23.99
CA ASN A 581 6.57 -34.04 -23.47
C ASN A 581 7.68 -33.20 -22.81
N ILE A 582 8.66 -33.84 -22.16
CA ILE A 582 9.86 -33.14 -21.64
C ILE A 582 10.67 -32.49 -22.77
N ILE A 583 10.88 -33.19 -23.89
CA ILE A 583 11.60 -32.65 -25.06
C ILE A 583 10.87 -31.46 -25.66
N GLU A 584 9.54 -31.53 -25.75
CA GLU A 584 8.70 -30.43 -26.22
C GLU A 584 8.82 -29.19 -25.32
N CYS A 585 8.66 -29.38 -24.00
CA CYS A 585 8.87 -28.32 -23.01
C CYS A 585 10.27 -27.71 -23.14
N ARG A 586 11.31 -28.54 -23.26
CA ARG A 586 12.70 -28.09 -23.43
C ARG A 586 12.86 -27.18 -24.64
N LYS A 587 12.32 -27.59 -25.80
CA LYS A 587 12.42 -26.81 -27.05
C LYS A 587 11.85 -25.39 -26.86
N ILE A 588 10.71 -25.27 -26.19
CA ILE A 588 10.06 -23.98 -25.91
C ILE A 588 10.89 -23.17 -24.91
N LEU A 589 11.38 -23.79 -23.84
CA LEU A 589 12.27 -23.14 -22.85
C LEU A 589 13.55 -22.59 -23.50
N THR A 590 14.16 -23.34 -24.44
CA THR A 590 15.34 -22.86 -25.18
C THR A 590 14.99 -21.64 -26.04
N GLN A 591 13.79 -21.59 -26.64
CA GLN A 591 13.33 -20.41 -27.38
C GLN A 591 13.11 -19.21 -26.43
N MET A 592 12.51 -19.45 -25.26
CA MET A 592 12.32 -18.44 -24.22
C MET A 592 13.65 -17.86 -23.72
N ALA A 593 14.67 -18.72 -23.52
CA ALA A 593 15.99 -18.31 -23.03
C ALA A 593 16.74 -17.36 -24.00
N ASN A 594 16.37 -17.33 -25.28
CA ASN A 594 16.93 -16.42 -26.28
C ASN A 594 16.27 -15.04 -26.27
N LEU A 595 15.27 -14.83 -25.43
CA LEU A 595 14.57 -13.56 -25.25
C LEU A 595 14.83 -13.02 -23.84
N GLU A 596 15.00 -11.71 -23.74
CA GLU A 596 15.14 -11.04 -22.45
C GLU A 596 13.78 -10.50 -22.01
N PRO A 597 13.37 -10.73 -20.74
CA PRO A 597 12.13 -10.18 -20.20
C PRO A 597 12.26 -8.66 -20.08
N LYS A 598 11.29 -7.93 -20.62
CA LYS A 598 11.33 -6.46 -20.67
C LYS A 598 10.59 -5.79 -19.54
N THR A 599 9.56 -6.46 -19.02
CA THR A 599 8.60 -5.90 -18.07
C THR A 599 8.85 -6.35 -16.64
N VAL A 600 9.78 -7.28 -16.42
CA VAL A 600 10.12 -7.85 -15.11
C VAL A 600 11.56 -8.36 -15.13
N SER A 601 12.24 -8.37 -13.99
CA SER A 601 13.56 -8.97 -13.85
C SER A 601 13.56 -10.45 -14.24
N LYS A 602 14.67 -10.90 -14.83
CA LYS A 602 14.90 -12.30 -15.20
C LYS A 602 14.71 -13.26 -14.02
N ARG A 603 15.11 -12.83 -12.81
CA ARG A 603 14.95 -13.57 -11.57
C ARG A 603 13.48 -13.87 -11.26
N LYS A 604 12.61 -12.85 -11.25
CA LYS A 604 11.18 -13.02 -10.97
C LYS A 604 10.43 -13.73 -12.10
N PHE A 605 10.85 -13.50 -13.34
CA PHE A 605 10.34 -14.25 -14.48
C PHE A 605 10.55 -15.76 -14.30
N ILE A 606 11.79 -16.18 -14.04
CA ILE A 606 12.12 -17.59 -13.82
C ILE A 606 11.41 -18.13 -12.58
N GLY A 607 11.36 -17.35 -11.50
CA GLY A 607 10.60 -17.70 -10.29
C GLY A 607 9.11 -17.97 -10.59
N SER A 608 8.48 -17.16 -11.44
CA SER A 608 7.09 -17.37 -11.85
C SER A 608 6.89 -18.65 -12.68
N ILE A 609 7.84 -19.01 -13.56
CA ILE A 609 7.77 -20.28 -14.32
C ILE A 609 7.90 -21.49 -13.38
N LEU A 610 8.85 -21.46 -12.45
CA LEU A 610 9.03 -22.52 -11.45
C LEU A 610 7.78 -22.68 -10.58
N HIS A 611 7.23 -21.58 -10.09
CA HIS A 611 6.02 -21.58 -9.28
C HIS A 611 4.83 -22.19 -10.03
N MET A 612 4.63 -21.82 -11.30
CA MET A 612 3.54 -22.38 -12.09
C MET A 612 3.70 -23.88 -12.38
N PHE A 613 4.93 -24.37 -12.57
CA PHE A 613 5.20 -25.80 -12.70
C PHE A 613 4.77 -26.56 -11.44
N VAL A 614 5.18 -26.08 -10.26
CA VAL A 614 4.83 -26.69 -8.97
C VAL A 614 3.33 -26.58 -8.68
N ASN A 615 2.71 -25.43 -8.99
CA ASN A 615 1.27 -25.24 -8.84
C ASN A 615 0.46 -26.29 -9.60
N ARG A 616 0.85 -26.64 -10.83
CA ARG A 616 0.13 -27.63 -11.66
C ARG A 616 0.25 -29.05 -11.11
N ILE A 617 1.38 -29.40 -10.50
CA ILE A 617 1.57 -30.70 -9.82
C ILE A 617 0.59 -30.86 -8.65
N GLY A 618 0.35 -29.80 -7.89
CA GLY A 618 -0.53 -29.82 -6.71
C GLY A 618 0.09 -30.58 -5.52
N LYS A 619 -0.76 -31.03 -4.59
CA LYS A 619 -0.33 -31.74 -3.35
C LYS A 619 0.18 -33.17 -3.55
N ASN A 620 0.44 -33.61 -4.78
CA ASN A 620 1.02 -34.93 -5.08
C ASN A 620 2.49 -35.07 -4.69
N SER A 621 3.02 -34.12 -3.92
CA SER A 621 4.33 -34.19 -3.34
C SER A 621 4.21 -34.23 -1.82
N THR A 622 4.75 -35.28 -1.20
CA THR A 622 5.09 -35.31 0.24
C THR A 622 5.99 -34.15 0.69
N ILE A 623 6.54 -33.38 -0.24
CA ILE A 623 7.39 -32.21 -0.01
C ILE A 623 6.70 -30.93 -0.48
N SER A 624 6.83 -29.85 0.29
CA SER A 624 6.31 -28.52 -0.08
C SER A 624 7.07 -27.93 -1.28
N GLU A 625 6.49 -26.92 -1.93
CA GLU A 625 7.16 -26.15 -3.01
C GLU A 625 8.55 -25.63 -2.55
N ASN A 626 8.59 -25.06 -1.34
CA ASN A 626 9.83 -24.54 -0.76
C ASN A 626 10.84 -25.67 -0.44
N GLN A 627 10.37 -26.86 -0.03
CA GLN A 627 11.24 -28.03 0.13
C GLN A 627 11.79 -28.52 -1.22
N MET A 628 11.02 -28.47 -2.30
CA MET A 628 11.55 -28.75 -3.65
C MET A 628 12.67 -27.77 -4.02
N TYR A 629 12.50 -26.47 -3.77
CA TYR A 629 13.52 -25.47 -4.04
C TYR A 629 14.79 -25.67 -3.20
N LYS A 630 14.67 -26.02 -1.92
CA LYS A 630 15.81 -26.38 -1.06
C LYS A 630 16.55 -27.62 -1.57
N LEU A 631 15.81 -28.63 -2.03
CA LEU A 631 16.37 -29.83 -2.61
C LEU A 631 17.14 -29.51 -3.91
N LEU A 632 16.56 -28.69 -4.80
CA LEU A 632 17.24 -28.23 -6.01
C LEU A 632 18.54 -27.50 -5.69
N LEU A 633 18.51 -26.57 -4.72
CA LEU A 633 19.70 -25.83 -4.31
C LEU A 633 20.79 -26.77 -3.77
N ARG A 634 20.40 -27.79 -3.00
CA ARG A 634 21.32 -28.82 -2.49
C ARG A 634 21.92 -29.67 -3.62
N ILE A 635 21.12 -30.07 -4.61
CA ILE A 635 21.59 -30.80 -5.79
C ILE A 635 22.62 -29.94 -6.55
N ILE A 636 22.27 -28.69 -6.88
CA ILE A 636 23.14 -27.76 -7.61
C ILE A 636 24.44 -27.45 -6.84
N ASN A 637 24.40 -27.41 -5.50
CA ASN A 637 25.59 -27.20 -4.68
C ASN A 637 26.55 -28.39 -4.65
N ARG A 638 26.04 -29.62 -4.78
CA ARG A 638 26.87 -30.84 -4.73
C ARG A 638 27.30 -31.33 -6.12
N ASP A 639 26.49 -31.10 -7.15
CA ASP A 639 26.71 -31.60 -8.52
C ASP A 639 27.52 -30.63 -9.42
N THR A 640 28.40 -29.80 -8.86
CA THR A 640 29.35 -28.94 -9.63
C THR A 640 30.22 -29.69 -10.66
N TYR A 641 30.14 -31.02 -10.75
CA TYR A 641 30.97 -31.86 -11.61
C TYR A 641 30.26 -32.68 -12.70
N VAL A 642 28.93 -32.71 -12.78
CA VAL A 642 28.26 -33.50 -13.82
C VAL A 642 27.61 -32.59 -14.84
N LYS A 643 28.22 -32.49 -16.03
CA LYS A 643 27.56 -32.03 -17.25
C LYS A 643 26.18 -32.68 -17.31
N LEU A 644 25.13 -31.90 -17.04
CA LEU A 644 23.72 -32.28 -17.14
C LEU A 644 23.37 -32.52 -18.63
N LYS A 645 23.95 -33.57 -19.22
CA LYS A 645 23.53 -34.13 -20.50
C LYS A 645 22.29 -34.97 -20.23
N ILE A 646 21.15 -34.30 -20.10
CA ILE A 646 19.88 -34.93 -20.46
C ILE A 646 19.91 -35.03 -21.98
N ARG A 647 20.40 -36.17 -22.48
CA ARG A 647 20.33 -36.54 -23.90
C ARG A 647 19.01 -37.22 -24.17
#